data_AF-A0A5R9F748-F1
#
_entry.id   AF-A0A5R9F748-F1
#
_cell.length_a   1.000
_cell.length_b   1.000
_cell.length_c   1.000
_cell.angle_alpha   90.00
_cell.angle_beta   90.00
_cell.angle_gamma   90.00
#
_symmetry.space_group_name_H-M   'P 1'
#
loop_
_entity.id
_entity.type
_entity.pdbx_description
1 polymer ?
#
loop_
_entity_poly.entity_id
_entity_poly.type
_entity_poly.pdbx_seq_one_letter_code
_entity_poly.pdbx_strand_id
1 'polypeptide(L)'
;MNPLVRKESVTVNPFWSKTDISVDQENMIQRLSHLKEEIDSRGYSEQEDKLEQLMEKVYTGEYMAVFSGHFSAGKSSMINALFEEDLLPSSPIPASANMVQIKSGDPYAKILFKNDEVYEFEHPYDIEEIKNYCLNGNDVKYVEISHPSTFLPEDFVIVDTPGIDSTDDAHRLATEASMHLADIVFYMVDYNHVQSELNFEFVKELEDQNKKVILIVNQIDKHNELEISFRDFKQGVKDAFADWNIDLEEIFFTSLIDLSLEANEFNDLRVYITGLLANRHVEVIQNALEASYLIAENIKETSLQEKLHGEAPKSNEGELQNRYDQLNNQIEALDQKVEEFKESFEADLGKLTKSAILMPFEVREAAKQFMEASQPDFKVGFLFKDKKTKEEKKNRFDTFYDMLSKQASSQLEWHLKELLVQKSKEWEIGDERLFKELYNISIPIPEELIDSELETGAGLTGQAVLNYTEGVSSSVRRIFRQKGLQEMDRLADILSESLEEQKKEIKRERNELSAELKKQQTERALIRKEEEWFIKCIEILEGHYNKHSKEAFQKWQTEKEGNLKQSTIIKSGEKVSGNNEADKNEKKDAEDVEIERPQALDTKEYLVQAAEDLNEAARKVEIVPELSAIARELKQRAERIESREFTVALFGAFSAGKSSFANALLGESVLPVSPNPTTAAINKICPVTAEYPHGTVKVQYKTTEQMLEDIQYSLSYFDMEAETLEEAVSLIKNKVLIKKDVTARAKPHYTFLKAVNKGAAHELQNLDEVQKVGMEAFGELVAKEEKACFVNLIELYYSCPLTDQGITFVDTPGADSINARHTGVAFRYIKESDAILYVTYYNHAFSKADREFLIELGRVKDVFELDKMFFVVNAADLAKNESELQHVVTHVEDNLISYGIRKPRVYPVSSHIAALSKGLEKGNLSKENRDRLSKLLKLKSKEEISSSAGIKESGIQEFENDFTHFISHDLTGLAVAAGYADIDRAISVINDWVSASRQDKNIREKQLNELQKRKEDSIEYVRTFDHESNERAFNQETKELVYYIDQRIFLRFSDVFKESFNPAALSKSKGNVKESLIDCLKELIGFIGFDLAQEMRATALRTEKYVWKIVDETYTKFKKTATAELPGLQLSAIEKHSFDMPDFEEELVVEHFDKLKGIVFSSFKSPKQFFEQNGKELLKEKLEEELKSPVNHYLEQKKSDLQTAYWKAYQIVVEELEQKVIDEVNNHVEGKKAALSVSIDPETLEDLANSLKKIMPESS
;
A
#
# COMPACT_ATOMS: atom_id res chain seq x y z
N MET A 1 -28.84 34.72 8.56
CA MET A 1 -27.57 35.38 8.89
C MET A 1 -26.51 34.30 8.95
N ASN A 2 -25.49 34.44 8.10
CA ASN A 2 -24.39 33.50 7.89
C ASN A 2 -23.35 33.66 9.03
N PRO A 3 -22.83 32.56 9.61
CA PRO A 3 -21.49 32.58 10.16
C PRO A 3 -20.66 31.43 9.60
N LEU A 4 -20.33 31.51 8.31
CA LEU A 4 -18.97 31.26 7.83
C LEU A 4 -18.06 32.36 8.41
N VAL A 5 -17.40 32.10 9.53
CA VAL A 5 -16.26 32.91 10.00
C VAL A 5 -15.23 32.01 10.71
N ARG A 6 -14.04 31.94 10.09
CA ARG A 6 -12.71 31.53 10.63
C ARG A 6 -12.41 30.04 10.85
N LYS A 7 -12.04 29.40 9.73
CA LYS A 7 -10.81 28.59 9.68
C LYS A 7 -9.63 29.55 9.49
N GLU A 8 -8.96 29.91 10.58
CA GLU A 8 -7.63 30.52 10.58
C GLU A 8 -6.74 29.61 11.43
N SER A 9 -5.59 29.23 10.86
CA SER A 9 -4.30 28.91 11.50
C SER A 9 -4.28 28.30 12.90
N VAL A 10 -3.47 27.24 13.08
CA VAL A 10 -2.79 26.85 14.33
C VAL A 10 -2.76 28.01 15.33
N THR A 11 -3.75 28.03 16.22
CA THR A 11 -3.81 28.94 17.36
C THR A 11 -3.88 28.04 18.57
N VAL A 12 -2.72 27.92 19.24
CA VAL A 12 -2.56 27.90 20.68
C VAL A 12 -3.89 27.72 21.40
N ASN A 13 -4.06 26.55 22.05
CA ASN A 13 -5.18 26.27 22.95
C ASN A 13 -5.50 27.53 23.80
N PRO A 14 -6.65 28.22 23.60
CA PRO A 14 -6.89 29.53 24.22
C PRO A 14 -7.15 29.46 25.72
N PHE A 15 -7.24 28.26 26.30
CA PHE A 15 -7.63 28.10 27.70
C PHE A 15 -6.48 28.22 28.71
N TRP A 16 -5.21 28.18 28.26
CA TRP A 16 -4.07 28.22 29.18
C TRP A 16 -3.01 29.23 28.73
N SER A 17 -3.33 30.51 28.87
CA SER A 17 -2.37 31.60 28.68
C SER A 17 -1.44 31.73 29.88
N LYS A 18 -0.44 30.82 30.07
CA LYS A 18 0.60 30.95 31.12
C LYS A 18 0.09 31.56 32.44
N THR A 19 -1.10 31.15 32.87
CA THR A 19 -1.68 31.63 34.12
C THR A 19 -1.03 30.80 35.21
N ASP A 20 -0.49 31.47 36.22
CA ASP A 20 0.08 30.89 37.44
C ASP A 20 -0.90 29.91 38.10
N ILE A 21 -0.95 28.67 37.60
CA ILE A 21 -1.60 27.57 38.28
C ILE A 21 -0.56 27.07 39.28
N SER A 22 -0.55 27.67 40.47
CA SER A 22 0.16 27.12 41.62
C SER A 22 -0.59 25.88 42.12
N VAL A 23 -0.64 24.82 41.30
CA VAL A 23 -1.14 23.53 41.72
C VAL A 23 0.00 22.80 42.40
N ASP A 24 -0.17 22.61 43.71
CA ASP A 24 0.73 21.77 44.50
C ASP A 24 0.50 20.29 44.16
N GLN A 25 1.52 19.46 44.37
CA GLN A 25 1.56 18.04 44.00
C GLN A 25 0.36 17.26 44.56
N GLU A 26 0.03 17.45 45.84
CA GLU A 26 -1.10 16.82 46.52
C GLU A 26 -2.44 17.15 45.86
N ASN A 27 -2.56 18.37 45.36
CA ASN A 27 -3.76 18.89 44.73
C ASN A 27 -4.00 18.24 43.36
N MET A 28 -2.93 18.05 42.60
CA MET A 28 -3.00 17.38 41.31
C MET A 28 -3.42 15.91 41.46
N ILE A 29 -2.85 15.19 42.43
CA ILE A 29 -3.19 13.78 42.66
C ILE A 29 -4.66 13.63 43.09
N GLN A 30 -5.20 14.56 43.89
CA GLN A 30 -6.63 14.58 44.23
C GLN A 30 -7.53 14.74 42.98
N ARG A 31 -7.14 15.58 42.02
CA ARG A 31 -7.87 15.76 40.76
C ARG A 31 -7.82 14.50 39.90
N LEU A 32 -6.64 13.93 39.74
CA LEU A 32 -6.44 12.68 38.99
C LEU A 32 -7.20 11.50 39.61
N SER A 33 -7.22 11.40 40.95
CA SER A 33 -7.97 10.36 41.67
C SER A 33 -9.47 10.44 41.38
N HIS A 34 -10.02 11.67 41.35
CA HIS A 34 -11.44 11.88 41.06
C HIS A 34 -11.77 11.65 39.58
N LEU A 35 -10.86 12.02 38.67
CA LEU A 35 -11.00 11.71 37.25
C LEU A 35 -10.96 10.20 37.01
N LYS A 36 -10.08 9.47 37.73
CA LYS A 36 -9.99 8.01 37.67
C LYS A 36 -11.32 7.34 38.02
N GLU A 37 -11.98 7.75 39.12
CA GLU A 37 -13.30 7.24 39.50
C GLU A 37 -14.40 7.56 38.45
N GLU A 38 -14.36 8.74 37.84
CA GLU A 38 -15.31 9.11 36.78
C GLU A 38 -15.13 8.25 35.53
N ILE A 39 -13.88 7.94 35.16
CA ILE A 39 -13.57 7.08 34.00
C ILE A 39 -13.90 5.61 34.29
N ASP A 40 -13.57 5.10 35.48
CA ASP A 40 -13.93 3.74 35.92
C ASP A 40 -15.45 3.52 35.85
N SER A 41 -16.25 4.51 36.26
CA SER A 41 -17.72 4.44 36.18
C SER A 41 -18.28 4.21 34.75
N ARG A 42 -17.47 4.44 33.72
CA ARG A 42 -17.80 4.22 32.31
C ARG A 42 -17.18 2.94 31.71
N GLY A 43 -16.35 2.20 32.46
CA GLY A 43 -15.79 0.91 32.06
C GLY A 43 -14.55 0.96 31.17
N TYR A 44 -13.77 2.04 31.23
CA TYR A 44 -12.54 2.24 30.45
C TYR A 44 -11.29 1.88 31.27
N SER A 45 -11.07 0.59 31.52
CA SER A 45 -10.02 0.07 32.43
C SER A 45 -8.58 0.38 31.97
N GLU A 46 -8.31 0.44 30.65
CA GLU A 46 -6.97 0.75 30.15
C GLU A 46 -6.59 2.23 30.41
N GLN A 47 -7.55 3.14 30.23
CA GLN A 47 -7.37 4.57 30.50
C GLN A 47 -7.28 4.85 32.01
N GLU A 48 -7.94 4.02 32.82
CA GLU A 48 -7.80 4.00 34.28
C GLU A 48 -6.35 3.69 34.70
N ASP A 49 -5.75 2.63 34.13
CA ASP A 49 -4.36 2.25 34.40
C ASP A 49 -3.39 3.37 34.02
N LYS A 50 -3.62 4.05 32.89
CA LYS A 50 -2.82 5.21 32.46
C LYS A 50 -2.90 6.38 33.45
N LEU A 51 -4.09 6.66 33.98
CA LEU A 51 -4.25 7.68 35.03
C LEU A 51 -3.57 7.29 36.33
N GLU A 52 -3.60 6.00 36.70
CA GLU A 52 -2.90 5.53 37.89
C GLU A 52 -1.38 5.68 37.78
N GLN A 53 -0.81 5.40 36.61
CA GLN A 53 0.61 5.64 36.35
C GLN A 53 0.96 7.15 36.38
N LEU A 54 0.08 8.02 35.85
CA LEU A 54 0.24 9.47 35.96
C LEU A 54 0.15 9.96 37.42
N MET A 55 -0.74 9.38 38.22
CA MET A 55 -0.84 9.68 39.66
C MET A 55 0.43 9.28 40.40
N GLU A 56 0.97 8.10 40.11
CA GLU A 56 2.23 7.61 40.69
C GLU A 56 3.40 8.53 40.32
N LYS A 57 3.51 8.91 39.05
CA LYS A 57 4.51 9.86 38.57
C LYS A 57 4.42 11.22 39.27
N VAL A 58 3.20 11.77 39.42
CA VAL A 58 3.01 13.03 40.15
C VAL A 58 3.34 12.84 41.63
N TYR A 59 3.09 11.68 42.23
CA TYR A 59 3.41 11.38 43.64
C TYR A 59 4.91 11.19 43.90
N THR A 60 5.64 10.53 43.01
CA THR A 60 7.09 10.39 43.11
C THR A 60 7.82 11.67 42.72
N GLY A 61 7.19 12.52 41.90
CA GLY A 61 7.80 13.74 41.37
C GLY A 61 8.87 13.44 40.32
N GLU A 62 8.86 12.23 39.76
CA GLU A 62 9.82 11.75 38.77
C GLU A 62 9.61 12.45 37.43
N TYR A 63 10.68 13.06 36.92
CA TYR A 63 10.73 13.62 35.58
C TYR A 63 11.19 12.53 34.60
N MET A 64 10.29 12.09 33.72
CA MET A 64 10.51 10.96 32.82
C MET A 64 10.98 11.42 31.45
N ALA A 65 12.24 11.12 31.16
CA ALA A 65 12.88 11.31 29.85
C ALA A 65 12.87 10.00 29.08
N VAL A 66 12.11 9.95 27.99
CA VAL A 66 12.03 8.76 27.13
C VAL A 66 13.07 8.87 26.01
N PHE A 67 13.97 7.90 25.93
CA PHE A 67 14.89 7.74 24.82
C PHE A 67 14.26 6.81 23.79
N SER A 68 13.94 7.37 22.63
CA SER A 68 13.33 6.65 21.50
C SER A 68 14.08 6.95 20.22
N GLY A 69 13.88 6.16 19.17
CA GLY A 69 14.65 6.29 17.94
C GLY A 69 14.83 5.00 17.18
N HIS A 70 15.40 5.11 15.99
CA HIS A 70 15.67 3.99 15.09
C HIS A 70 16.54 2.91 15.77
N PHE A 71 16.42 1.68 15.28
CA PHE A 71 17.30 0.62 15.73
C PHE A 71 18.77 1.01 15.44
N SER A 72 19.72 0.69 16.33
CA SER A 72 21.14 1.07 16.25
C SER A 72 21.52 2.57 16.31
N ALA A 73 20.57 3.49 16.56
CA ALA A 73 20.86 4.92 16.73
C ALA A 73 21.75 5.26 17.96
N GLY A 74 22.08 4.26 18.78
CA GLY A 74 22.96 4.39 19.95
C GLY A 74 22.26 4.81 21.24
N LYS A 75 20.96 4.49 21.39
CA LYS A 75 20.13 4.80 22.58
C LYS A 75 20.74 4.30 23.89
N SER A 76 20.88 2.99 24.04
CA SER A 76 21.43 2.38 25.25
C SER A 76 22.89 2.82 25.51
N SER A 77 23.68 3.04 24.45
CA SER A 77 25.04 3.61 24.57
C SER A 77 25.04 5.06 25.08
N MET A 78 24.09 5.89 24.63
CA MET A 78 23.91 7.26 25.11
C MET A 78 23.51 7.28 26.58
N ILE A 79 22.59 6.40 26.98
CA ILE A 79 22.16 6.28 28.37
C ILE A 79 23.34 5.83 29.26
N ASN A 80 24.09 4.81 28.85
CA ASN A 80 25.30 4.37 29.54
C ASN A 80 26.33 5.52 29.65
N ALA A 81 26.52 6.32 28.59
CA ALA A 81 27.40 7.48 28.60
C ALA A 81 26.93 8.60 29.55
N LEU A 82 25.62 8.81 29.70
CA LEU A 82 25.05 9.78 30.64
C LEU A 82 25.22 9.33 32.11
N PHE A 83 25.18 8.02 32.38
CA PHE A 83 25.46 7.43 33.70
C PHE A 83 26.95 7.21 33.97
N GLU A 84 27.81 7.35 32.95
CA GLU A 84 29.25 7.07 33.02
C GLU A 84 29.56 5.59 33.39
N GLU A 85 28.60 4.68 33.15
CA GLU A 85 28.68 3.23 33.44
C GLU A 85 27.93 2.36 32.40
N ASP A 86 28.34 1.10 32.24
CA ASP A 86 27.79 0.15 31.25
C ASP A 86 26.61 -0.67 31.80
N LEU A 87 25.47 0.00 32.02
CA LEU A 87 24.28 -0.58 32.67
C LEU A 87 23.39 -1.38 31.70
N LEU A 88 23.22 -0.89 30.47
CA LEU A 88 22.37 -1.51 29.44
C LEU A 88 23.18 -2.30 28.41
N PRO A 89 22.59 -3.34 27.78
CA PRO A 89 23.20 -4.00 26.64
C PRO A 89 23.27 -3.03 25.45
N SER A 90 24.46 -2.81 24.89
CA SER A 90 24.67 -2.00 23.69
C SER A 90 25.00 -2.90 22.50
N SER A 91 23.95 -3.48 21.89
CA SER A 91 24.03 -4.40 20.75
C SER A 91 23.46 -3.77 19.46
N PRO A 92 24.08 -4.02 18.29
CA PRO A 92 23.57 -3.66 16.97
C PRO A 92 22.59 -4.70 16.41
N ILE A 93 22.02 -5.58 17.25
CA ILE A 93 20.91 -6.50 16.91
C ILE A 93 19.64 -6.11 17.72
N PRO A 94 18.42 -6.21 17.16
CA PRO A 94 17.17 -5.85 17.83
C PRO A 94 17.06 -6.41 19.26
N ALA A 95 16.89 -5.53 20.24
CA ALA A 95 16.49 -5.90 21.59
C ALA A 95 14.97 -6.15 21.63
N SER A 96 14.54 -7.17 22.37
CA SER A 96 13.15 -7.60 22.53
C SER A 96 12.18 -6.55 23.11
N ALA A 97 10.86 -6.77 23.00
CA ALA A 97 9.81 -5.82 23.40
C ALA A 97 9.53 -5.74 24.92
N ASN A 98 10.50 -5.29 25.72
CA ASN A 98 10.36 -4.97 27.15
C ASN A 98 10.74 -3.51 27.44
N MET A 99 10.14 -2.91 28.46
CA MET A 99 10.43 -1.52 28.89
C MET A 99 11.53 -1.53 29.94
N VAL A 100 12.59 -0.73 29.75
CA VAL A 100 13.69 -0.61 30.71
C VAL A 100 13.75 0.80 31.27
N GLN A 101 13.68 0.92 32.59
CA GLN A 101 13.71 2.19 33.33
C GLN A 101 14.99 2.27 34.16
N ILE A 102 15.68 3.41 34.09
CA ILE A 102 16.91 3.66 34.82
C ILE A 102 16.76 4.96 35.60
N LYS A 103 17.16 4.94 36.87
CA LYS A 103 17.15 6.12 37.73
C LYS A 103 18.39 6.22 38.60
N SER A 104 18.65 7.43 39.07
CA SER A 104 19.73 7.71 40.02
C SER A 104 19.27 7.35 41.43
N GLY A 105 20.07 6.59 42.20
CA GLY A 105 19.69 6.20 43.56
C GLY A 105 20.53 5.07 44.14
N ASP A 106 20.06 4.49 45.24
CA ASP A 106 20.69 3.30 45.84
C ASP A 106 20.66 2.12 44.85
N PRO A 107 21.76 1.36 44.69
CA PRO A 107 21.88 0.39 43.61
C PRO A 107 21.01 -0.86 43.81
N TYR A 108 20.09 -1.12 42.88
CA TYR A 108 19.27 -2.33 42.81
C TYR A 108 18.77 -2.58 41.38
N ALA A 109 18.29 -3.80 41.10
CA ALA A 109 17.56 -4.10 39.86
C ALA A 109 16.24 -4.83 40.16
N LYS A 110 15.16 -4.47 39.46
CA LYS A 110 13.83 -5.05 39.66
C LYS A 110 13.26 -5.54 38.33
N ILE A 111 12.82 -6.79 38.27
CA ILE A 111 12.31 -7.45 37.06
C ILE A 111 10.86 -7.82 37.29
N LEU A 112 9.97 -7.34 36.41
CA LEU A 112 8.55 -7.72 36.37
C LEU A 112 8.30 -8.59 35.14
N PHE A 113 7.84 -9.81 35.38
CA PHE A 113 7.50 -10.79 34.34
C PHE A 113 6.04 -10.64 33.87
N LYS A 114 5.71 -11.18 32.69
CA LYS A 114 4.34 -11.13 32.14
C LYS A 114 3.30 -11.93 32.94
N ASN A 115 3.74 -12.79 33.85
CA ASN A 115 2.90 -13.52 34.81
C ASN A 115 2.69 -12.76 36.13
N ASP A 116 3.02 -11.46 36.17
CA ASP A 116 2.96 -10.56 37.33
C ASP A 116 3.91 -10.93 38.50
N GLU A 117 4.91 -11.79 38.27
CA GLU A 117 5.97 -12.03 39.24
C GLU A 117 6.99 -10.88 39.26
N VAL A 118 7.39 -10.44 40.47
CA VAL A 118 8.32 -9.32 40.69
C VAL A 118 9.55 -9.80 41.46
N TYR A 119 10.72 -9.71 40.84
CA TYR A 119 11.99 -10.10 41.41
C TYR A 119 12.84 -8.87 41.66
N GLU A 120 13.45 -8.78 42.84
CA GLU A 120 14.29 -7.65 43.23
C GLU A 120 15.68 -8.16 43.62
N PHE A 121 16.70 -7.63 42.94
CA PHE A 121 18.11 -7.99 43.08
C PHE A 121 18.84 -6.88 43.85
N GLU A 122 19.35 -7.22 45.04
CA GLU A 122 20.19 -6.33 45.84
C GLU A 122 21.63 -6.28 45.28
N HIS A 123 22.24 -5.09 45.23
CA HIS A 123 23.63 -4.95 44.81
C HIS A 123 24.61 -5.58 45.84
N PRO A 124 25.67 -6.30 45.42
CA PRO A 124 26.08 -6.54 44.03
C PRO A 124 25.30 -7.68 43.37
N TYR A 125 24.74 -7.40 42.20
CA TYR A 125 24.12 -8.37 41.31
C TYR A 125 24.99 -8.57 40.05
N ASP A 126 24.77 -9.67 39.33
CA ASP A 126 25.46 -9.90 38.05
C ASP A 126 24.83 -9.00 36.97
N ILE A 127 25.57 -8.00 36.51
CA ILE A 127 25.09 -7.05 35.51
C ILE A 127 24.79 -7.74 34.17
N GLU A 128 25.51 -8.82 33.82
CA GLU A 128 25.27 -9.57 32.59
C GLU A 128 23.95 -10.36 32.67
N GLU A 129 23.57 -10.81 33.87
CA GLU A 129 22.25 -11.43 34.11
C GLU A 129 21.12 -10.40 33.92
N ILE A 130 21.28 -9.18 34.46
CA ILE A 130 20.31 -8.09 34.26
C ILE A 130 20.22 -7.68 32.78
N LYS A 131 21.36 -7.55 32.09
CA LYS A 131 21.40 -7.27 30.64
C LYS A 131 20.66 -8.34 29.83
N ASN A 132 20.76 -9.62 30.20
CA ASN A 132 19.99 -10.69 29.55
C ASN A 132 18.48 -10.53 29.76
N TYR A 133 18.03 -10.09 30.94
CA TYR A 133 16.62 -9.76 31.16
C TYR A 133 16.16 -8.55 30.35
N CYS A 134 17.02 -7.56 30.14
CA CYS A 134 16.76 -6.46 29.21
C CYS A 134 16.62 -6.93 27.75
N LEU A 135 17.14 -8.11 27.38
CA LEU A 135 17.00 -8.70 26.05
C LEU A 135 15.90 -9.78 25.95
N ASN A 136 15.14 -10.06 27.02
CA ASN A 136 14.07 -11.09 27.04
C ASN A 136 12.64 -10.52 27.21
N GLY A 137 12.14 -9.84 26.19
CA GLY A 137 10.78 -9.29 26.13
C GLY A 137 9.69 -10.31 25.80
N ASN A 138 10.05 -11.58 25.56
CA ASN A 138 9.07 -12.66 25.47
C ASN A 138 8.47 -12.95 26.85
N ASP A 139 9.33 -13.01 27.88
CA ASP A 139 8.93 -13.36 29.24
C ASP A 139 8.88 -12.15 30.20
N VAL A 140 9.72 -11.14 29.97
CA VAL A 140 9.86 -9.95 30.82
C VAL A 140 8.97 -8.82 30.29
N LYS A 141 8.23 -8.17 31.19
CA LYS A 141 7.38 -7.00 30.90
C LYS A 141 8.13 -5.70 31.16
N TYR A 142 8.86 -5.62 32.27
CA TYR A 142 9.49 -4.39 32.74
C TYR A 142 10.76 -4.66 33.55
N VAL A 143 11.79 -3.83 33.35
CA VAL A 143 13.06 -3.87 34.08
C VAL A 143 13.33 -2.48 34.65
N GLU A 144 13.58 -2.38 35.96
CA GLU A 144 14.00 -1.16 36.63
C GLU A 144 15.43 -1.32 37.16
N ILE A 145 16.31 -0.38 36.86
CA ILE A 145 17.69 -0.33 37.34
C ILE A 145 17.87 0.99 38.09
N SER A 146 18.18 0.91 39.38
CA SER A 146 18.61 2.07 40.16
C SER A 146 20.12 2.00 40.30
N HIS A 147 20.82 3.09 39.99
CA HIS A 147 22.28 3.16 40.09
C HIS A 147 22.76 4.58 40.44
N PRO A 148 23.80 4.77 41.27
CA PRO A 148 24.29 6.11 41.60
C PRO A 148 24.78 6.88 40.37
N SER A 149 24.33 8.13 40.19
CA SER A 149 24.86 9.04 39.16
C SER A 149 25.38 10.33 39.78
N THR A 150 26.54 10.82 39.30
CA THR A 150 27.06 12.16 39.64
C THR A 150 26.45 13.27 38.79
N PHE A 151 25.70 12.91 37.76
CA PHE A 151 25.17 13.81 36.75
C PHE A 151 23.64 13.95 36.83
N LEU A 152 22.92 12.85 37.04
CA LEU A 152 21.46 12.81 37.10
C LEU A 152 20.99 12.82 38.56
N PRO A 153 20.00 13.67 38.92
CA PRO A 153 19.41 13.67 40.26
C PRO A 153 18.53 12.42 40.48
N GLU A 154 18.23 12.12 41.74
CA GLU A 154 17.42 10.95 42.12
C GLU A 154 16.01 10.94 41.48
N ASP A 155 15.44 12.12 41.21
CA ASP A 155 14.10 12.25 40.64
C ASP A 155 14.08 12.27 39.09
N PHE A 156 15.21 12.02 38.41
CA PHE A 156 15.27 11.95 36.94
C PHE A 156 15.30 10.50 36.48
N VAL A 157 14.29 10.14 35.69
CA VAL A 157 14.07 8.77 35.23
C VAL A 157 14.28 8.73 33.73
N ILE A 158 15.19 7.87 33.28
CA ILE A 158 15.38 7.55 31.88
C ILE A 158 14.61 6.28 31.56
N VAL A 159 13.81 6.31 30.49
CA VAL A 159 13.16 5.12 29.95
C VAL A 159 13.80 4.81 28.61
N ASP A 160 14.43 3.64 28.49
CA ASP A 160 14.90 3.10 27.22
C ASP A 160 13.74 2.33 26.57
N THR A 161 13.31 2.80 25.40
CA THR A 161 12.24 2.17 24.63
C THR A 161 12.83 1.35 23.48
N PRO A 162 12.20 0.22 23.10
CA PRO A 162 12.58 -0.50 21.89
C PRO A 162 12.60 0.39 20.64
N GLY A 163 13.40 0.03 19.63
CA GLY A 163 13.53 0.83 18.40
C GLY A 163 12.26 0.80 17.54
N ILE A 164 12.00 1.89 16.81
CA ILE A 164 10.76 2.05 16.03
C ILE A 164 10.75 1.37 14.65
N ASP A 165 11.90 0.94 14.12
CA ASP A 165 12.02 0.32 12.77
C ASP A 165 12.03 -1.21 12.78
N SER A 166 11.81 -1.82 13.94
CA SER A 166 11.76 -3.27 14.03
C SER A 166 10.58 -3.80 13.20
N THR A 167 10.80 -4.89 12.49
CA THR A 167 9.78 -5.61 11.70
C THR A 167 8.66 -6.23 12.54
N ASP A 168 8.62 -6.00 13.86
CA ASP A 168 7.68 -6.59 14.81
C ASP A 168 6.82 -5.49 15.48
N ASP A 169 5.51 -5.56 15.27
CA ASP A 169 4.48 -4.66 15.82
C ASP A 169 4.53 -4.56 17.36
N ALA A 170 5.08 -5.58 18.04
CA ALA A 170 5.23 -5.59 19.48
C ALA A 170 6.10 -4.44 20.02
N HIS A 171 7.12 -4.01 19.26
CA HIS A 171 8.01 -2.91 19.68
C HIS A 171 7.36 -1.54 19.55
N ARG A 172 6.55 -1.32 18.50
CA ARG A 172 5.78 -0.08 18.34
C ARG A 172 4.74 0.06 19.45
N LEU A 173 4.00 -1.02 19.74
CA LEU A 173 3.02 -1.05 20.83
C LEU A 173 3.67 -0.82 22.21
N ALA A 174 4.85 -1.40 22.45
CA ALA A 174 5.60 -1.17 23.69
C ALA A 174 6.07 0.29 23.81
N THR A 175 6.50 0.90 22.70
CA THR A 175 6.89 2.31 22.64
C THR A 175 5.69 3.20 22.96
N GLU A 176 4.55 3.02 22.27
CA GLU A 176 3.30 3.76 22.49
C GLU A 176 2.79 3.65 23.94
N ALA A 177 2.94 2.47 24.58
CA ALA A 177 2.51 2.24 25.95
C ALA A 177 3.28 3.05 27.02
N SER A 178 4.43 3.63 26.68
CA SER A 178 5.25 4.44 27.60
C SER A 178 5.17 5.95 27.32
N MET A 179 4.69 6.35 26.13
CA MET A 179 4.73 7.74 25.68
C MET A 179 3.81 8.66 26.47
N HIS A 180 2.70 8.18 27.04
CA HIS A 180 1.82 9.03 27.86
C HIS A 180 2.52 9.51 29.15
N LEU A 181 3.50 8.76 29.65
CA LEU A 181 4.31 9.13 30.82
C LEU A 181 5.49 10.04 30.48
N ALA A 182 5.89 10.17 29.22
CA ALA A 182 7.01 11.02 28.83
C ALA A 182 6.75 12.50 29.14
N ASP A 183 7.65 13.14 29.89
CA ASP A 183 7.74 14.61 30.00
C ASP A 183 8.49 15.21 28.83
N ILE A 184 9.52 14.49 28.37
CA ILE A 184 10.33 14.86 27.23
C ILE A 184 10.75 13.60 26.49
N VAL A 185 10.81 13.69 25.17
CA VAL A 185 11.28 12.62 24.30
C VAL A 185 12.61 13.03 23.69
N PHE A 186 13.66 12.28 24.02
CA PHE A 186 14.95 12.35 23.33
C PHE A 186 14.89 11.39 22.16
N TYR A 187 14.62 11.94 20.98
CA TYR A 187 14.51 11.17 19.76
C TYR A 187 15.88 11.07 19.07
N MET A 188 16.48 9.89 19.17
CA MET A 188 17.81 9.60 18.65
C MET A 188 17.77 9.05 17.23
N VAL A 189 18.59 9.65 16.36
CA VAL A 189 18.72 9.26 14.96
C VAL A 189 20.19 9.09 14.60
N ASP A 190 20.47 8.13 13.71
CA ASP A 190 21.81 7.95 13.14
C ASP A 190 22.13 9.10 12.16
N TYR A 191 23.36 9.60 12.18
CA TYR A 191 23.86 10.61 11.25
C TYR A 191 23.51 10.33 9.77
N ASN A 192 23.60 9.09 9.31
CA ASN A 192 23.33 8.73 7.91
C ASN A 192 21.84 8.60 7.57
N HIS A 193 20.97 8.48 8.58
CA HIS A 193 19.54 8.18 8.41
C HIS A 193 18.63 9.25 9.01
N VAL A 194 19.16 10.35 9.54
CA VAL A 194 18.38 11.47 10.12
C VAL A 194 17.30 12.01 9.20
N GLN A 195 17.50 11.93 7.88
CA GLN A 195 16.53 12.37 6.87
C GLN A 195 15.64 11.24 6.33
N SER A 196 15.55 10.09 7.02
CA SER A 196 14.63 9.02 6.64
C SER A 196 13.17 9.44 6.82
N GLU A 197 12.29 8.94 5.96
CA GLU A 197 10.85 9.22 6.03
C GLU A 197 10.23 8.76 7.37
N LEU A 198 10.62 7.57 7.83
CA LEU A 198 10.20 7.01 9.12
C LEU A 198 10.50 7.96 10.29
N ASN A 199 11.64 8.65 10.26
CA ASN A 199 11.99 9.64 11.29
C ASN A 199 11.02 10.82 11.28
N PHE A 200 10.68 11.34 10.11
CA PHE A 200 9.74 12.46 10.02
C PHE A 200 8.33 12.07 10.44
N GLU A 201 7.83 10.92 9.99
CA GLU A 201 6.50 10.44 10.37
C GLU A 201 6.37 10.27 11.88
N PHE A 202 7.36 9.63 12.52
CA PHE A 202 7.30 9.35 13.94
C PHE A 202 7.44 10.61 14.80
N VAL A 203 8.36 11.52 14.43
CA VAL A 203 8.49 12.80 15.15
C VAL A 203 7.23 13.64 14.98
N LYS A 204 6.60 13.62 13.79
CA LYS A 204 5.32 14.32 13.57
C LYS A 204 4.20 13.73 14.43
N GLU A 205 4.15 12.41 14.58
CA GLU A 205 3.20 11.74 15.47
C GLU A 205 3.37 12.17 16.93
N LEU A 206 4.61 12.31 17.41
CA LEU A 206 4.90 12.81 18.76
C LEU A 206 4.50 14.29 18.94
N GLU A 207 4.77 15.14 17.94
CA GLU A 207 4.38 16.55 17.95
C GLU A 207 2.84 16.71 17.95
N ASP A 208 2.13 15.90 17.15
CA ASP A 208 0.66 15.87 17.10
C ASP A 208 0.04 15.41 18.44
N GLN A 209 0.79 14.65 19.25
CA GLN A 209 0.46 14.28 20.63
C GLN A 209 0.89 15.33 21.67
N ASN A 210 1.33 16.52 21.22
CA ASN A 210 1.81 17.63 22.04
C ASN A 210 3.03 17.25 22.92
N LYS A 211 3.85 16.30 22.47
CA LYS A 211 5.05 15.89 23.18
C LYS A 211 6.23 16.79 22.82
N LYS A 212 7.01 17.11 23.85
CA LYS A 212 8.25 17.85 23.73
C LYS A 212 9.34 16.93 23.18
N VAL A 213 9.76 17.15 21.93
CA VAL A 213 10.74 16.29 21.24
C VAL A 213 12.07 17.03 21.04
N ILE A 214 13.16 16.40 21.49
CA ILE A 214 14.54 16.84 21.27
C ILE A 214 15.20 15.85 20.32
N LEU A 215 15.63 16.34 19.16
CA LEU A 215 16.30 15.50 18.17
C LEU A 215 17.79 15.38 18.53
N ILE A 216 18.29 14.15 18.64
CA ILE A 216 19.72 13.87 18.82
C ILE A 216 20.22 13.13 17.58
N VAL A 217 20.99 13.82 16.75
CA VAL A 217 21.73 13.23 15.64
C VAL A 217 23.04 12.66 16.19
N ASN A 218 23.08 11.35 16.40
CA ASN A 218 24.22 10.66 16.98
C ASN A 218 25.16 10.09 15.89
N GLN A 219 26.37 9.69 16.30
CA GLN A 219 27.41 9.13 15.42
C GLN A 219 27.96 10.14 14.40
N ILE A 220 28.09 11.42 14.78
CA ILE A 220 28.63 12.46 13.88
C ILE A 220 30.11 12.27 13.53
N ASP A 221 30.81 11.36 14.21
CA ASP A 221 32.15 10.91 13.83
C ASP A 221 32.20 10.25 12.44
N LYS A 222 31.04 9.86 11.89
CA LYS A 222 30.89 9.43 10.50
C LYS A 222 31.01 10.56 9.48
N HIS A 223 30.83 11.82 9.91
CA HIS A 223 30.81 12.97 9.01
C HIS A 223 32.09 13.07 8.17
N ASN A 224 31.93 13.48 6.91
CA ASN A 224 33.04 13.68 5.99
C ASN A 224 32.97 15.08 5.37
N GLU A 225 33.81 15.99 5.87
CA GLU A 225 33.86 17.40 5.43
C GLU A 225 34.23 17.53 3.93
N LEU A 226 34.82 16.49 3.32
CA LEU A 226 35.13 16.45 1.89
C LEU A 226 33.92 16.17 1.00
N GLU A 227 32.87 15.54 1.55
CA GLU A 227 31.63 15.23 0.82
C GLU A 227 30.63 16.38 0.93
N ILE A 228 30.39 16.85 2.16
CA ILE A 228 29.51 17.97 2.47
C ILE A 228 30.06 18.69 3.70
N SER A 229 29.99 20.01 3.73
CA SER A 229 30.39 20.73 4.94
C SER A 229 29.44 20.42 6.10
N PHE A 230 29.95 20.33 7.32
CA PHE A 230 29.09 20.03 8.48
C PHE A 230 27.99 21.10 8.67
N ARG A 231 28.29 22.33 8.27
CA ARG A 231 27.33 23.44 8.27
C ARG A 231 26.16 23.19 7.32
N ASP A 232 26.45 22.78 6.08
CA ASP A 232 25.41 22.53 5.08
C ASP A 232 24.59 21.29 5.45
N PHE A 233 25.22 20.26 6.03
CA PHE A 233 24.52 19.11 6.59
C PHE A 233 23.53 19.53 7.70
N LYS A 234 23.98 20.31 8.69
CA LYS A 234 23.12 20.85 9.76
C LYS A 234 21.92 21.62 9.20
N GLN A 235 22.14 22.44 8.17
CA GLN A 235 21.06 23.18 7.52
C GLN A 235 20.11 22.25 6.77
N GLY A 236 20.62 21.26 6.04
CA GLY A 236 19.82 20.26 5.34
C GLY A 236 18.91 19.46 6.27
N VAL A 237 19.39 19.07 7.46
CA VAL A 237 18.55 18.42 8.48
C VAL A 237 17.40 19.35 8.91
N LYS A 238 17.70 20.61 9.23
CA LYS A 238 16.67 21.58 9.63
C LYS A 238 15.64 21.83 8.54
N ASP A 239 16.09 22.01 7.30
CA ASP A 239 15.23 22.22 6.15
C ASP A 239 14.32 21.01 5.89
N ALA A 240 14.83 19.78 6.09
CA ALA A 240 14.05 18.56 5.89
C ALA A 240 12.92 18.42 6.93
N PHE A 241 13.19 18.65 8.22
CA PHE A 241 12.13 18.65 9.25
C PHE A 241 11.13 19.79 9.06
N ALA A 242 11.59 20.97 8.64
CA ALA A 242 10.73 22.11 8.31
C ALA A 242 9.83 21.84 7.09
N ASP A 243 10.35 21.18 6.06
CA ASP A 243 9.57 20.75 4.88
C ASP A 243 8.43 19.80 5.28
N TRP A 244 8.58 19.03 6.36
CA TRP A 244 7.55 18.18 6.97
C TRP A 244 6.62 18.90 7.96
N ASN A 245 6.79 20.22 8.12
CA ASN A 245 6.02 21.04 9.06
C ASN A 245 6.13 20.54 10.51
N ILE A 246 7.36 20.15 10.90
CA ILE A 246 7.73 19.74 12.25
C ILE A 246 8.53 20.87 12.89
N ASP A 247 8.05 21.39 14.02
CA ASP A 247 8.77 22.42 14.79
C ASP A 247 9.58 21.76 15.92
N LEU A 248 10.86 21.48 15.64
CA LEU A 248 11.77 20.90 16.63
C LEU A 248 12.21 21.98 17.62
N GLU A 249 12.16 21.67 18.91
CA GLU A 249 12.60 22.60 19.95
C GLU A 249 14.11 22.81 19.93
N GLU A 250 14.87 21.72 19.81
CA GLU A 250 16.33 21.76 19.74
C GLU A 250 16.86 20.52 19.00
N ILE A 251 18.04 20.67 18.38
CA ILE A 251 18.74 19.57 17.70
C ILE A 251 20.18 19.52 18.22
N PHE A 252 20.58 18.36 18.76
CA PHE A 252 21.96 18.11 19.20
C PHE A 252 22.68 17.14 18.27
N PHE A 253 23.93 17.45 17.95
CA PHE A 253 24.81 16.65 17.11
C PHE A 253 25.89 16.02 17.98
N THR A 254 25.87 14.69 18.15
CA THR A 254 26.68 14.00 19.17
C THR A 254 27.52 12.85 18.62
N SER A 255 28.65 12.58 19.25
CA SER A 255 29.45 11.35 19.08
C SER A 255 29.84 10.80 20.44
N LEU A 256 29.67 9.50 20.63
CA LEU A 256 30.11 8.77 21.83
C LEU A 256 31.45 8.05 21.63
N ILE A 257 31.96 8.05 20.39
CA ILE A 257 33.23 7.39 20.02
C ILE A 257 34.39 8.38 20.09
N ASP A 258 34.23 9.57 19.47
CA ASP A 258 35.23 10.64 19.52
C ASP A 258 34.66 11.88 20.22
N LEU A 259 34.83 11.90 21.55
CA LEU A 259 34.42 13.02 22.41
C LEU A 259 35.21 14.32 22.14
N SER A 260 36.30 14.25 21.36
CA SER A 260 37.17 15.40 21.09
C SER A 260 36.81 16.19 19.83
N LEU A 261 35.81 15.73 19.06
CA LEU A 261 35.32 16.42 17.87
C LEU A 261 34.79 17.81 18.23
N GLU A 262 35.24 18.84 17.49
CA GLU A 262 34.82 20.23 17.70
C GLU A 262 33.30 20.41 17.54
N ALA A 263 32.69 19.62 16.66
CA ALA A 263 31.26 19.61 16.39
C ALA A 263 30.41 18.83 17.41
N ASN A 264 31.03 18.13 18.38
CA ASN A 264 30.32 17.25 19.29
C ASN A 264 29.66 18.02 20.44
N GLU A 265 28.33 18.04 20.43
CA GLU A 265 27.48 18.78 21.35
C GLU A 265 27.03 17.89 22.53
N PHE A 266 27.68 16.76 22.81
CA PHE A 266 27.32 15.89 23.93
C PHE A 266 27.37 16.62 25.28
N ASN A 267 28.34 17.51 25.48
CA ASN A 267 28.39 18.33 26.70
C ASN A 267 27.27 19.38 26.74
N ASP A 268 26.87 19.94 25.59
CA ASP A 268 25.74 20.88 25.52
C ASP A 268 24.42 20.17 25.82
N LEU A 269 24.25 18.92 25.34
CA LEU A 269 23.15 18.04 25.72
C LEU A 269 23.12 17.79 27.24
N ARG A 270 24.28 17.53 27.86
CA ARG A 270 24.36 17.37 29.33
C ARG A 270 23.93 18.64 30.08
N VAL A 271 24.38 19.80 29.59
CA VAL A 271 23.97 21.10 30.16
C VAL A 271 22.47 21.33 29.97
N TYR A 272 21.91 20.98 28.81
CA TYR A 272 20.50 21.09 28.51
C TYR A 272 19.65 20.20 29.44
N ILE A 273 20.00 18.91 29.56
CA ILE A 273 19.35 17.97 30.50
C ILE A 273 19.39 18.53 31.93
N THR A 274 20.53 19.09 32.35
CA THR A 274 20.64 19.70 33.68
C THR A 274 19.74 20.93 33.84
N GLY A 275 19.57 21.72 32.77
CA GLY A 275 18.70 22.89 32.73
C GLY A 275 17.20 22.56 32.85
N LEU A 276 16.75 21.45 32.24
CA LEU A 276 15.36 20.97 32.37
C LEU A 276 14.97 20.71 33.83
N LEU A 277 15.94 20.30 34.65
CA LEU A 277 15.71 19.96 36.06
C LEU A 277 15.38 21.16 36.96
N ALA A 278 15.60 22.39 36.49
CA ALA A 278 15.39 23.60 37.29
C ALA A 278 13.90 23.89 37.59
N ASN A 279 12.99 23.50 36.69
CA ASN A 279 11.54 23.71 36.82
C ASN A 279 10.74 22.40 36.85
N ARG A 280 11.40 21.25 37.05
CA ARG A 280 10.81 19.90 36.87
C ARG A 280 9.49 19.68 37.58
N HIS A 281 9.34 20.14 38.83
CA HIS A 281 8.12 19.90 39.61
C HIS A 281 6.88 20.58 39.02
N VAL A 282 7.06 21.73 38.36
CA VAL A 282 5.97 22.44 37.68
C VAL A 282 5.65 21.75 36.35
N GLU A 283 6.67 21.34 35.60
CA GLU A 283 6.52 20.65 34.31
C GLU A 283 5.83 19.29 34.47
N VAL A 284 6.20 18.47 35.46
CA VAL A 284 5.57 17.15 35.71
C VAL A 284 4.06 17.31 35.96
N ILE A 285 3.67 18.31 36.75
CA ILE A 285 2.26 18.58 37.05
C ILE A 285 1.52 19.06 35.79
N GLN A 286 2.14 19.93 35.00
CA GLN A 286 1.55 20.43 33.75
C GLN A 286 1.40 19.31 32.72
N ASN A 287 2.43 18.49 32.51
CA ASN A 287 2.41 17.37 31.57
C ASN A 287 1.38 16.31 31.97
N ALA A 288 1.26 16.03 33.27
CA ALA A 288 0.21 15.13 33.78
C ALA A 288 -1.19 15.69 33.53
N LEU A 289 -1.37 17.01 33.63
CA LEU A 289 -2.65 17.69 33.34
C LEU A 289 -3.00 17.58 31.85
N GLU A 290 -2.04 17.87 30.97
CA GLU A 290 -2.20 17.76 29.51
C GLU A 290 -2.50 16.32 29.07
N ALA A 291 -1.76 15.34 29.60
CA ALA A 291 -2.00 13.92 29.33
C ALA A 291 -3.40 13.49 29.79
N SER A 292 -3.87 13.98 30.94
CA SER A 292 -5.21 13.66 31.46
C SER A 292 -6.32 14.29 30.63
N TYR A 293 -6.10 15.48 30.09
CA TYR A 293 -7.01 16.11 29.12
C TYR A 293 -7.15 15.25 27.86
N LEU A 294 -6.02 14.83 27.28
CA LEU A 294 -5.99 13.97 26.09
C LEU A 294 -6.70 12.63 26.32
N ILE A 295 -6.53 12.01 27.50
CA ILE A 295 -7.25 10.79 27.89
C ILE A 295 -8.77 11.03 27.87
N ALA A 296 -9.24 12.12 28.49
CA ALA A 296 -10.67 12.45 28.52
C ALA A 296 -11.23 12.76 27.12
N GLU A 297 -10.45 13.45 26.28
CA GLU A 297 -10.83 13.77 24.90
C GLU A 297 -10.92 12.51 24.03
N ASN A 298 -9.94 11.61 24.12
CA ASN A 298 -9.94 10.35 23.39
C ASN A 298 -11.12 9.45 23.78
N ILE A 299 -11.51 9.42 25.06
CA ILE A 299 -12.71 8.71 25.51
C ILE A 299 -13.97 9.33 24.89
N LYS A 300 -14.10 10.66 24.92
CA LYS A 300 -15.22 11.38 24.29
C LYS A 300 -15.32 11.01 22.81
N GLU A 301 -14.22 11.11 22.06
CA GLU A 301 -14.19 10.81 20.63
C GLU A 301 -14.51 9.34 20.34
N THR A 302 -13.91 8.41 21.06
CA THR A 302 -14.14 6.97 20.90
C THR A 302 -15.60 6.63 21.20
N SER A 303 -16.17 7.18 22.28
CA SER A 303 -17.57 6.96 22.65
C SER A 303 -18.54 7.51 21.60
N LEU A 304 -18.22 8.67 21.00
CA LEU A 304 -18.97 9.23 19.89
C LEU A 304 -18.88 8.33 18.66
N GLN A 305 -17.69 7.85 18.30
CA GLN A 305 -17.49 6.96 17.15
C GLN A 305 -18.21 5.61 17.29
N GLU A 306 -18.18 4.99 18.47
CA GLU A 306 -18.86 3.70 18.73
C GLU A 306 -20.38 3.83 18.68
N LYS A 307 -20.93 4.94 19.17
CA LYS A 307 -22.37 5.14 19.30
C LYS A 307 -23.00 5.82 18.06
N LEU A 308 -22.20 6.52 17.25
CA LEU A 308 -22.61 7.16 16.00
C LEU A 308 -22.08 6.36 14.80
N HIS A 309 -22.79 5.29 14.40
CA HIS A 309 -22.49 4.60 13.15
C HIS A 309 -23.19 5.28 11.96
N GLY A 310 -22.47 6.06 11.15
CA GLY A 310 -23.02 6.60 9.88
C GLY A 310 -22.28 7.80 9.28
N GLU A 311 -22.47 8.03 7.98
CA GLU A 311 -22.02 9.23 7.26
C GLU A 311 -22.60 10.51 7.89
N ALA A 312 -21.82 11.59 7.91
CA ALA A 312 -22.30 12.91 8.31
C ALA A 312 -23.53 13.33 7.46
N PRO A 313 -24.61 13.82 8.08
CA PRO A 313 -25.82 14.19 7.35
C PRO A 313 -25.55 15.34 6.38
N LYS A 314 -25.83 15.11 5.09
CA LYS A 314 -25.66 16.10 4.00
C LYS A 314 -26.70 17.23 4.00
N SER A 315 -27.70 17.18 4.87
CA SER A 315 -28.91 18.02 4.79
C SER A 315 -29.11 18.83 6.08
N ASN A 316 -29.48 20.10 5.93
CA ASN A 316 -29.71 21.02 7.05
C ASN A 316 -31.04 20.68 7.76
N GLU A 317 -31.01 20.45 9.08
CA GLU A 317 -32.20 20.13 9.91
C GLU A 317 -33.34 21.14 9.72
N GLY A 318 -33.00 22.42 9.55
CA GLY A 318 -34.00 23.46 9.30
C GLY A 318 -34.76 23.26 7.98
N GLU A 319 -34.12 22.71 6.96
CA GLU A 319 -34.76 22.40 5.68
C GLU A 319 -35.67 21.17 5.79
N LEU A 320 -35.23 20.15 6.53
CA LEU A 320 -36.01 18.93 6.78
C LEU A 320 -37.26 19.24 7.62
N GLN A 321 -37.12 20.06 8.67
CA GLN A 321 -38.25 20.48 9.51
C GLN A 321 -39.24 21.33 8.72
N ASN A 322 -38.76 22.29 7.91
CA ASN A 322 -39.63 23.09 7.05
C ASN A 322 -40.41 22.22 6.06
N ARG A 323 -39.76 21.20 5.47
CA ARG A 323 -40.43 20.26 4.57
C ARG A 323 -41.47 19.40 5.30
N TYR A 324 -41.15 18.91 6.49
CA TYR A 324 -42.07 18.17 7.35
C TYR A 324 -43.33 18.99 7.68
N ASP A 325 -43.16 20.25 8.05
CA ASP A 325 -44.27 21.16 8.37
C ASP A 325 -45.12 21.48 7.12
N GLN A 326 -44.48 21.67 5.96
CA GLN A 326 -45.19 21.85 4.68
C GLN A 326 -46.08 20.63 4.34
N LEU A 327 -45.57 19.41 4.52
CA LEU A 327 -46.32 18.19 4.24
C LEU A 327 -47.51 18.01 5.21
N ASN A 328 -47.36 18.38 6.49
CA ASN A 328 -48.48 18.37 7.43
C ASN A 328 -49.58 19.37 7.06
N ASN A 329 -49.20 20.59 6.69
CA ASN A 329 -50.16 21.61 6.23
C ASN A 329 -50.91 21.16 4.96
N GLN A 330 -50.24 20.43 4.07
CA GLN A 330 -50.88 19.85 2.88
C GLN A 330 -51.90 18.78 3.23
N ILE A 331 -51.62 17.91 4.21
CA ILE A 331 -52.57 16.88 4.67
C ILE A 331 -53.82 17.54 5.26
N GLU A 332 -53.66 18.53 6.15
CA GLU A 332 -54.79 19.26 6.74
C GLU A 332 -55.65 19.97 5.69
N ALA A 333 -55.02 20.58 4.68
CA ALA A 333 -55.75 21.22 3.58
C ALA A 333 -56.57 20.22 2.75
N LEU A 334 -56.10 18.97 2.59
CA LEU A 334 -56.85 17.93 1.89
C LEU A 334 -58.00 17.35 2.73
N ASP A 335 -57.90 17.36 4.07
CA ASP A 335 -58.99 16.93 4.96
C ASP A 335 -60.22 17.83 4.87
N GLN A 336 -60.04 19.14 4.64
CA GLN A 336 -61.15 20.11 4.61
C GLN A 336 -61.96 20.10 3.31
N LYS A 337 -61.38 19.66 2.19
CA LYS A 337 -61.99 19.74 0.84
C LYS A 337 -63.33 19.01 0.69
N VAL A 338 -63.52 17.89 1.38
CA VAL A 338 -64.78 17.12 1.27
C VAL A 338 -65.96 17.89 1.87
N GLU A 339 -65.74 18.57 2.99
CA GLU A 339 -66.79 19.33 3.66
C GLU A 339 -67.13 20.60 2.86
N GLU A 340 -66.12 21.29 2.33
CA GLU A 340 -66.32 22.45 1.43
C GLU A 340 -67.15 22.08 0.18
N PHE A 341 -66.91 20.90 -0.38
CA PHE A 341 -67.71 20.39 -1.51
C PHE A 341 -69.18 20.20 -1.14
N LYS A 342 -69.46 19.53 -0.01
CA LYS A 342 -70.82 19.27 0.45
C LYS A 342 -71.58 20.57 0.70
N GLU A 343 -70.97 21.51 1.42
CA GLU A 343 -71.57 22.82 1.71
C GLU A 343 -71.90 23.60 0.41
N SER A 344 -70.96 23.59 -0.55
CA SER A 344 -71.14 24.22 -1.86
C SER A 344 -72.29 23.60 -2.65
N PHE A 345 -72.38 22.27 -2.67
CA PHE A 345 -73.42 21.54 -3.40
C PHE A 345 -74.82 21.76 -2.79
N GLU A 346 -74.95 21.63 -1.47
CA GLU A 346 -76.23 21.82 -0.78
C GLU A 346 -76.80 23.22 -0.98
N ALA A 347 -75.93 24.25 -0.97
CA ALA A 347 -76.33 25.63 -1.21
C ALA A 347 -76.95 25.80 -2.61
N ASP A 348 -76.36 25.20 -3.64
CA ASP A 348 -76.84 25.31 -5.02
C ASP A 348 -78.07 24.45 -5.28
N LEU A 349 -78.16 23.24 -4.71
CA LEU A 349 -79.36 22.39 -4.75
C LEU A 349 -80.55 23.08 -4.07
N GLY A 350 -80.30 23.76 -2.95
CA GLY A 350 -81.30 24.54 -2.23
C GLY A 350 -81.88 25.70 -3.04
N LYS A 351 -81.05 26.37 -3.86
CA LYS A 351 -81.51 27.43 -4.78
C LYS A 351 -82.38 26.82 -5.89
N LEU A 352 -81.90 25.76 -6.54
CA LEU A 352 -82.58 25.08 -7.66
C LEU A 352 -83.99 24.62 -7.30
N THR A 353 -84.14 23.96 -6.15
CA THR A 353 -85.44 23.42 -5.73
C THR A 353 -86.45 24.50 -5.36
N LYS A 354 -86.01 25.66 -4.85
CA LYS A 354 -86.88 26.79 -4.51
C LYS A 354 -87.35 27.59 -5.74
N SER A 355 -86.52 27.70 -6.79
CA SER A 355 -86.84 28.49 -7.98
C SER A 355 -87.77 27.79 -8.98
N ALA A 356 -87.93 26.47 -8.89
CA ALA A 356 -88.71 25.70 -9.86
C ALA A 356 -90.22 26.00 -9.79
N ILE A 357 -90.80 26.39 -10.93
CA ILE A 357 -92.23 26.65 -11.08
C ILE A 357 -92.92 25.37 -11.56
N LEU A 358 -93.50 24.62 -10.64
CA LEU A 358 -94.14 23.32 -10.93
C LEU A 358 -95.62 23.41 -11.29
N MET A 359 -96.30 24.50 -10.93
CA MET A 359 -97.74 24.67 -11.10
C MET A 359 -98.09 25.92 -11.92
N PRO A 360 -97.68 25.98 -13.20
CA PRO A 360 -98.18 26.99 -14.14
C PRO A 360 -99.69 26.82 -14.37
N PHE A 361 -100.31 27.80 -15.02
CA PHE A 361 -101.77 27.89 -15.15
C PHE A 361 -102.41 26.61 -15.69
N GLU A 362 -101.84 26.01 -16.73
CA GLU A 362 -102.36 24.83 -17.42
C GLU A 362 -102.31 23.58 -16.54
N VAL A 363 -101.21 23.39 -15.81
CA VAL A 363 -101.03 22.27 -14.86
C VAL A 363 -101.98 22.43 -13.67
N ARG A 364 -102.17 23.66 -13.18
CA ARG A 364 -103.10 23.97 -12.08
C ARG A 364 -104.56 23.76 -12.49
N GLU A 365 -104.93 24.10 -13.72
CA GLU A 365 -106.27 23.81 -14.24
C GLU A 365 -106.50 22.29 -14.40
N ALA A 366 -105.49 21.53 -14.83
CA ALA A 366 -105.56 20.06 -14.85
C ALA A 366 -105.74 19.49 -13.43
N ALA A 367 -104.99 20.00 -12.45
CA ALA A 367 -105.14 19.64 -11.04
C ALA A 367 -106.57 19.90 -10.54
N LYS A 368 -107.13 21.07 -10.87
CA LYS A 368 -108.50 21.45 -10.51
C LYS A 368 -109.54 20.51 -11.15
N GLN A 369 -109.37 20.14 -12.41
CA GLN A 369 -110.25 19.18 -13.09
C GLN A 369 -110.17 17.78 -12.46
N PHE A 370 -108.97 17.36 -12.05
CA PHE A 370 -108.77 16.13 -11.29
C PHE A 370 -109.47 16.19 -9.92
N MET A 371 -109.28 17.27 -9.16
CA MET A 371 -109.96 17.48 -7.88
C MET A 371 -111.50 17.45 -8.01
N GLU A 372 -112.04 18.01 -9.09
CA GLU A 372 -113.48 17.94 -9.41
C GLU A 372 -113.95 16.51 -9.67
N ALA A 373 -113.17 15.75 -10.44
CA ALA A 373 -113.46 14.36 -10.73
C ALA A 373 -113.41 13.46 -9.48
N SER A 374 -112.61 13.84 -8.47
CA SER A 374 -112.45 13.10 -7.21
C SER A 374 -113.55 13.35 -6.19
N GLN A 375 -114.50 14.28 -6.44
CA GLN A 375 -115.62 14.53 -5.52
C GLN A 375 -116.61 13.34 -5.44
N PRO A 376 -117.23 13.06 -4.28
CA PRO A 376 -118.12 11.91 -4.07
C PRO A 376 -119.36 11.90 -4.97
N ASP A 377 -119.84 13.09 -5.37
CA ASP A 377 -121.04 13.33 -6.17
C ASP A 377 -120.79 13.42 -7.69
N PHE A 378 -119.53 13.35 -8.14
CA PHE A 378 -119.16 13.49 -9.55
C PHE A 378 -119.68 12.32 -10.42
N LYS A 379 -120.46 12.63 -11.46
CA LYS A 379 -121.03 11.68 -12.44
C LYS A 379 -121.09 12.28 -13.84
N VAL A 380 -120.80 11.47 -14.88
CA VAL A 380 -120.77 11.94 -16.27
C VAL A 380 -121.91 11.30 -17.10
N GLY A 381 -122.91 12.08 -17.50
CA GLY A 381 -123.99 11.70 -18.43
C GLY A 381 -125.14 10.84 -17.87
N PHE A 382 -126.18 10.58 -18.69
CA PHE A 382 -127.45 9.95 -18.24
C PHE A 382 -127.58 8.42 -18.49
N LEU A 383 -126.81 7.79 -19.38
CA LEU A 383 -126.87 6.34 -19.71
C LEU A 383 -125.45 5.71 -19.68
N PHE A 384 -125.28 4.55 -19.01
CA PHE A 384 -124.01 3.86 -18.67
C PHE A 384 -123.11 4.56 -17.63
N LYS A 385 -123.70 4.93 -16.48
CA LYS A 385 -123.14 5.81 -15.44
C LYS A 385 -121.77 5.38 -14.86
N ASP A 386 -121.53 4.10 -14.61
CA ASP A 386 -120.34 3.72 -13.81
C ASP A 386 -119.06 3.60 -14.64
N LYS A 387 -119.15 3.07 -15.87
CA LYS A 387 -117.96 2.85 -16.73
C LYS A 387 -117.40 4.18 -17.24
N LYS A 388 -118.26 5.05 -17.76
CA LYS A 388 -117.84 6.38 -18.26
C LYS A 388 -117.30 7.29 -17.17
N THR A 389 -117.87 7.23 -15.96
CA THR A 389 -117.37 8.03 -14.83
C THR A 389 -115.99 7.55 -14.37
N LYS A 390 -115.72 6.24 -14.34
CA LYS A 390 -114.38 5.71 -14.02
C LYS A 390 -113.35 6.08 -15.09
N GLU A 391 -113.72 5.99 -16.36
CA GLU A 391 -112.85 6.33 -17.49
C GLU A 391 -112.48 7.81 -17.50
N GLU A 392 -113.44 8.71 -17.25
CA GLU A 392 -113.17 10.16 -17.16
C GLU A 392 -112.32 10.52 -15.93
N LYS A 393 -112.56 9.90 -14.76
CA LYS A 393 -111.71 10.10 -13.57
C LYS A 393 -110.26 9.71 -13.86
N LYS A 394 -110.05 8.56 -14.50
CA LYS A 394 -108.73 8.09 -14.91
C LYS A 394 -108.09 9.05 -15.91
N ASN A 395 -108.82 9.47 -16.94
CA ASN A 395 -108.29 10.37 -17.97
C ASN A 395 -107.82 11.72 -17.40
N ARG A 396 -108.56 12.29 -16.44
CA ARG A 396 -108.18 13.53 -15.77
C ARG A 396 -106.97 13.36 -14.84
N PHE A 397 -106.87 12.22 -14.15
CA PHE A 397 -105.66 11.86 -13.39
C PHE A 397 -104.44 11.74 -14.32
N ASP A 398 -104.55 10.91 -15.36
CA ASP A 398 -103.47 10.67 -16.33
C ASP A 398 -103.02 12.00 -16.96
N THR A 399 -103.96 12.89 -17.30
CA THR A 399 -103.67 14.22 -17.85
C THR A 399 -102.90 15.09 -16.86
N PHE A 400 -103.34 15.17 -15.60
CA PHE A 400 -102.64 15.96 -14.58
C PHE A 400 -101.25 15.40 -14.27
N TYR A 401 -101.15 14.08 -14.11
CA TYR A 401 -99.90 13.38 -13.85
C TYR A 401 -98.89 13.55 -14.98
N ASP A 402 -99.29 13.41 -16.23
CA ASP A 402 -98.42 13.62 -17.39
C ASP A 402 -97.91 15.06 -17.47
N MET A 403 -98.79 16.03 -17.24
CA MET A 403 -98.42 17.45 -17.27
C MET A 403 -97.48 17.82 -16.11
N LEU A 404 -97.75 17.31 -14.90
CA LEU A 404 -96.89 17.51 -13.74
C LEU A 404 -95.52 16.83 -13.93
N SER A 405 -95.49 15.61 -14.44
CA SER A 405 -94.26 14.86 -14.70
C SER A 405 -93.40 15.54 -15.75
N LYS A 406 -93.98 16.04 -16.84
CA LYS A 406 -93.27 16.84 -17.85
C LYS A 406 -92.75 18.16 -17.25
N GLN A 407 -93.55 18.82 -16.42
CA GLN A 407 -93.14 20.07 -15.78
C GLN A 407 -91.99 19.85 -14.80
N ALA A 408 -92.04 18.80 -13.97
CA ALA A 408 -90.95 18.46 -13.05
C ALA A 408 -89.68 18.01 -13.79
N SER A 409 -89.82 17.23 -14.87
CA SER A 409 -88.68 16.82 -15.69
C SER A 409 -87.95 18.04 -16.29
N SER A 410 -88.69 19.01 -16.82
CA SER A 410 -88.09 20.22 -17.41
C SER A 410 -87.54 21.22 -16.39
N GLN A 411 -88.23 21.42 -15.26
CA GLN A 411 -87.86 22.47 -14.29
C GLN A 411 -86.94 21.99 -13.16
N LEU A 412 -86.88 20.68 -12.89
CA LEU A 412 -86.07 20.11 -11.81
C LEU A 412 -85.11 19.04 -12.31
N GLU A 413 -85.56 18.04 -13.07
CA GLU A 413 -84.69 16.90 -13.45
C GLU A 413 -83.51 17.33 -14.33
N TRP A 414 -83.78 18.11 -15.38
CA TRP A 414 -82.73 18.59 -16.29
C TRP A 414 -81.68 19.44 -15.56
N HIS A 415 -82.12 20.41 -14.76
CA HIS A 415 -81.21 21.30 -14.04
C HIS A 415 -80.46 20.59 -12.91
N LEU A 416 -81.07 19.57 -12.29
CA LEU A 416 -80.38 18.75 -11.31
C LEU A 416 -79.24 17.95 -11.96
N LYS A 417 -79.46 17.41 -13.17
CA LYS A 417 -78.40 16.75 -13.96
C LYS A 417 -77.26 17.70 -14.30
N GLU A 418 -77.59 18.91 -14.76
CA GLU A 418 -76.59 19.94 -15.04
C GLU A 418 -75.77 20.28 -13.79
N LEU A 419 -76.44 20.48 -12.65
CA LEU A 419 -75.77 20.78 -11.38
C LEU A 419 -74.82 19.66 -10.95
N LEU A 420 -75.27 18.39 -11.03
CA LEU A 420 -74.46 17.22 -10.70
C LEU A 420 -73.20 17.14 -11.57
N VAL A 421 -73.33 17.29 -12.88
CA VAL A 421 -72.18 17.23 -13.80
C VAL A 421 -71.27 18.44 -13.65
N GLN A 422 -71.84 19.64 -13.45
CA GLN A 422 -71.06 20.85 -13.23
C GLN A 422 -70.21 20.73 -11.96
N LYS A 423 -70.81 20.32 -10.84
CA LYS A 423 -70.09 20.16 -9.57
C LYS A 423 -69.06 19.03 -9.63
N SER A 424 -69.38 17.94 -10.31
CA SER A 424 -68.42 16.85 -10.55
C SER A 424 -67.19 17.32 -11.33
N LYS A 425 -67.37 18.21 -12.33
CA LYS A 425 -66.24 18.78 -13.10
C LYS A 425 -65.45 19.85 -12.33
N GLU A 426 -66.16 20.74 -11.63
CA GLU A 426 -65.56 21.82 -10.84
C GLU A 426 -64.63 21.29 -9.74
N TRP A 427 -64.99 20.15 -9.15
CA TRP A 427 -64.25 19.50 -8.07
C TRP A 427 -63.44 18.28 -8.53
N GLU A 428 -63.30 18.10 -9.86
CA GLU A 428 -62.52 17.00 -10.48
C GLU A 428 -62.91 15.59 -10.00
N ILE A 429 -64.20 15.37 -9.72
CA ILE A 429 -64.75 14.11 -9.22
C ILE A 429 -65.14 13.20 -10.38
N GLY A 430 -64.48 12.04 -10.48
CA GLY A 430 -64.81 10.97 -11.42
C GLY A 430 -64.43 11.24 -12.88
N ASP A 431 -64.88 10.36 -13.76
CA ASP A 431 -64.48 10.31 -15.18
C ASP A 431 -65.67 10.52 -16.14
N GLU A 432 -65.39 10.40 -17.44
CA GLU A 432 -66.42 10.56 -18.48
C GLU A 432 -67.55 9.50 -18.39
N ARG A 433 -67.32 8.38 -17.69
CA ARG A 433 -68.36 7.36 -17.45
C ARG A 433 -69.31 7.85 -16.36
N LEU A 434 -68.79 8.38 -15.25
CA LEU A 434 -69.61 8.96 -14.19
C LEU A 434 -70.48 10.11 -14.72
N PHE A 435 -69.94 10.99 -15.57
CA PHE A 435 -70.73 12.07 -16.16
C PHE A 435 -71.92 11.56 -17.00
N LYS A 436 -71.73 10.44 -17.72
CA LYS A 436 -72.81 9.79 -18.48
C LYS A 436 -73.85 9.16 -17.55
N GLU A 437 -73.44 8.55 -16.43
CA GLU A 437 -74.36 8.02 -15.42
C GLU A 437 -75.23 9.12 -14.80
N LEU A 438 -74.62 10.23 -14.39
CA LEU A 438 -75.32 11.37 -13.81
C LEU A 438 -76.34 11.99 -14.77
N TYR A 439 -75.99 12.09 -16.06
CA TYR A 439 -76.91 12.60 -17.09
C TYR A 439 -78.14 11.69 -17.32
N ASN A 440 -78.00 10.40 -17.06
CA ASN A 440 -79.05 9.39 -17.30
C ASN A 440 -79.97 9.17 -16.09
N ILE A 441 -79.78 9.89 -14.99
CA ILE A 441 -80.66 9.78 -13.82
C ILE A 441 -82.10 10.09 -14.21
N SER A 442 -83.06 9.26 -13.83
CA SER A 442 -84.49 9.57 -13.98
C SER A 442 -85.15 9.54 -12.63
N ILE A 443 -86.02 10.53 -12.38
CA ILE A 443 -86.71 10.70 -11.10
C ILE A 443 -88.21 10.61 -11.36
N PRO A 444 -88.80 9.41 -11.30
CA PRO A 444 -90.24 9.25 -11.47
C PRO A 444 -90.98 9.90 -10.29
N ILE A 445 -92.07 10.60 -10.59
CA ILE A 445 -93.00 11.08 -9.56
C ILE A 445 -93.94 9.92 -9.23
N PRO A 446 -94.08 9.49 -7.96
CA PRO A 446 -95.03 8.45 -7.61
C PRO A 446 -96.47 8.91 -7.92
N GLU A 447 -97.27 8.06 -8.56
CA GLU A 447 -98.68 8.35 -8.88
C GLU A 447 -99.49 8.59 -7.59
N GLU A 448 -99.18 7.86 -6.51
CA GLU A 448 -99.86 7.97 -5.21
C GLU A 448 -99.67 9.34 -4.55
N LEU A 449 -98.66 10.12 -4.96
CA LEU A 449 -98.40 11.46 -4.45
C LEU A 449 -99.58 12.39 -4.72
N ILE A 450 -100.18 12.27 -5.90
CA ILE A 450 -101.33 13.08 -6.33
C ILE A 450 -102.54 12.80 -5.42
N ASP A 451 -102.79 11.54 -5.07
CA ASP A 451 -103.90 11.18 -4.19
C ASP A 451 -103.64 11.51 -2.73
N SER A 452 -102.39 11.37 -2.27
CA SER A 452 -102.01 11.55 -0.85
C SER A 452 -102.20 12.98 -0.33
N GLU A 453 -102.09 13.98 -1.20
CA GLU A 453 -102.25 15.39 -0.85
C GLU A 453 -103.73 15.84 -0.91
N LEU A 454 -104.65 14.97 -1.38
CA LEU A 454 -106.05 15.30 -1.58
C LEU A 454 -106.87 15.08 -0.29
N GLU A 455 -107.31 16.17 0.35
CA GLU A 455 -108.17 16.08 1.55
C GLU A 455 -109.61 15.62 1.22
N THR A 456 -110.05 14.52 1.83
CA THR A 456 -111.38 13.95 1.61
C THR A 456 -112.48 14.82 2.25
N GLY A 457 -113.31 15.46 1.42
CA GLY A 457 -114.48 16.25 1.86
C GLY A 457 -114.36 17.77 1.72
N ALA A 458 -113.25 18.30 1.19
CA ALA A 458 -113.09 19.72 0.89
C ALA A 458 -113.89 20.09 -0.39
N GLY A 459 -114.76 21.10 -0.28
CA GLY A 459 -115.49 21.64 -1.44
C GLY A 459 -114.55 22.32 -2.44
N LEU A 460 -114.91 22.27 -3.74
CA LEU A 460 -114.08 22.78 -4.84
C LEU A 460 -114.02 24.33 -4.86
N THR A 461 -113.22 24.92 -3.97
CA THR A 461 -112.96 26.37 -3.92
C THR A 461 -111.61 26.70 -4.53
N GLY A 462 -111.44 27.93 -5.03
CA GLY A 462 -110.14 28.36 -5.57
C GLY A 462 -108.98 28.24 -4.57
N GLN A 463 -109.25 28.44 -3.28
CA GLN A 463 -108.25 28.29 -2.22
C GLN A 463 -107.84 26.83 -1.99
N ALA A 464 -108.79 25.88 -2.09
CA ALA A 464 -108.50 24.46 -1.96
C ALA A 464 -107.56 23.96 -3.06
N VAL A 465 -107.74 24.44 -4.30
CA VAL A 465 -106.84 24.11 -5.43
C VAL A 465 -105.42 24.64 -5.19
N LEU A 466 -105.28 25.86 -4.66
CA LEU A 466 -103.96 26.42 -4.36
C LEU A 466 -103.24 25.64 -3.26
N ASN A 467 -103.94 25.28 -2.18
CA ASN A 467 -103.34 24.52 -1.08
C ASN A 467 -102.89 23.12 -1.55
N TYR A 468 -103.74 22.43 -2.31
CA TYR A 468 -103.42 21.12 -2.88
C TYR A 468 -102.22 21.18 -3.84
N THR A 469 -102.22 22.15 -4.77
CA THR A 469 -101.13 22.28 -5.74
C THR A 469 -99.81 22.72 -5.10
N GLU A 470 -99.84 23.48 -4.00
CA GLU A 470 -98.62 23.77 -3.21
C GLU A 470 -98.12 22.54 -2.44
N GLY A 471 -99.02 21.72 -1.89
CA GLY A 471 -98.70 20.44 -1.25
C GLY A 471 -97.99 19.49 -2.24
N VAL A 472 -98.60 19.29 -3.41
CA VAL A 472 -98.01 18.48 -4.50
C VAL A 472 -96.67 19.06 -4.95
N SER A 473 -96.56 20.39 -5.15
CA SER A 473 -95.28 21.03 -5.52
C SER A 473 -94.19 20.82 -4.47
N SER A 474 -94.54 20.93 -3.20
CA SER A 474 -93.63 20.73 -2.08
C SER A 474 -93.15 19.29 -2.00
N SER A 475 -94.06 18.33 -2.18
CA SER A 475 -93.74 16.90 -2.20
C SER A 475 -92.85 16.53 -3.40
N VAL A 476 -93.10 17.09 -4.59
CA VAL A 476 -92.21 16.92 -5.75
C VAL A 476 -90.83 17.54 -5.48
N ARG A 477 -90.74 18.79 -5.01
CA ARG A 477 -89.45 19.41 -4.65
C ARG A 477 -88.67 18.60 -3.64
N ARG A 478 -89.36 17.99 -2.65
CA ARG A 478 -88.75 17.14 -1.63
C ARG A 478 -88.12 15.88 -2.24
N ILE A 479 -88.79 15.22 -3.18
CA ILE A 479 -88.26 14.03 -3.88
C ILE A 479 -86.97 14.39 -4.63
N PHE A 480 -86.99 15.46 -5.42
CA PHE A 480 -85.82 15.88 -6.19
C PHE A 480 -84.67 16.34 -5.28
N ARG A 481 -84.96 17.03 -4.18
CA ARG A 481 -83.94 17.40 -3.18
C ARG A 481 -83.31 16.17 -2.54
N GLN A 482 -84.13 15.20 -2.12
CA GLN A 482 -83.63 13.98 -1.48
C GLN A 482 -82.74 13.19 -2.44
N LYS A 483 -83.12 13.09 -3.72
CA LYS A 483 -82.29 12.43 -4.73
C LYS A 483 -81.01 13.21 -5.02
N GLY A 484 -81.06 14.54 -5.07
CA GLY A 484 -79.87 15.39 -5.23
C GLY A 484 -78.87 15.22 -4.09
N LEU A 485 -79.34 15.14 -2.84
CA LEU A 485 -78.48 14.88 -1.68
C LEU A 485 -77.87 13.47 -1.72
N GLN A 486 -78.62 12.45 -2.14
CA GLN A 486 -78.08 11.09 -2.29
C GLN A 486 -76.94 11.03 -3.31
N GLU A 487 -77.06 11.71 -4.45
CA GLU A 487 -75.97 11.73 -5.43
C GLU A 487 -74.81 12.64 -4.98
N MET A 488 -75.07 13.70 -4.20
CA MET A 488 -74.02 14.49 -3.56
C MET A 488 -73.16 13.63 -2.63
N ASP A 489 -73.78 12.82 -1.76
CA ASP A 489 -73.05 11.92 -0.86
C ASP A 489 -72.20 10.93 -1.66
N ARG A 490 -72.76 10.36 -2.73
CA ARG A 490 -72.01 9.49 -3.65
C ARG A 490 -70.79 10.19 -4.27
N LEU A 491 -70.93 11.45 -4.71
CA LEU A 491 -69.82 12.23 -5.25
C LEU A 491 -68.78 12.58 -4.17
N ALA A 492 -69.22 12.89 -2.96
CA ALA A 492 -68.35 13.17 -1.83
C ALA A 492 -67.52 11.94 -1.43
N ASP A 493 -68.10 10.73 -1.49
CA ASP A 493 -67.39 9.48 -1.24
C ASP A 493 -66.29 9.23 -2.28
N ILE A 494 -66.58 9.45 -3.57
CA ILE A 494 -65.59 9.32 -4.65
C ILE A 494 -64.45 10.35 -4.49
N LEU A 495 -64.79 11.60 -4.13
CA LEU A 495 -63.80 12.64 -3.85
C LEU A 495 -62.92 12.24 -2.64
N SER A 496 -63.53 11.72 -1.58
CA SER A 496 -62.83 11.27 -0.37
C SER A 496 -61.82 10.15 -0.69
N GLU A 497 -62.21 9.15 -1.49
CA GLU A 497 -61.31 8.06 -1.91
C GLU A 497 -60.09 8.59 -2.70
N SER A 498 -60.30 9.50 -3.65
CA SER A 498 -59.23 10.13 -4.44
C SER A 498 -58.26 10.94 -3.56
N LEU A 499 -58.80 11.69 -2.58
CA LEU A 499 -57.99 12.48 -1.65
C LEU A 499 -57.19 11.61 -0.67
N GLU A 500 -57.73 10.46 -0.22
CA GLU A 500 -56.98 9.52 0.64
C GLU A 500 -55.80 8.88 -0.09
N GLU A 501 -55.91 8.61 -1.39
CA GLU A 501 -54.79 8.10 -2.19
C GLU A 501 -53.65 9.14 -2.30
N GLN A 502 -53.98 10.41 -2.54
CA GLN A 502 -52.98 11.50 -2.51
C GLN A 502 -52.33 11.67 -1.13
N LYS A 503 -53.13 11.60 -0.05
CA LYS A 503 -52.59 11.68 1.32
C LYS A 503 -51.65 10.53 1.65
N LYS A 504 -51.86 9.34 1.08
CA LYS A 504 -51.02 8.16 1.36
C LYS A 504 -49.57 8.37 0.94
N GLU A 505 -49.34 8.99 -0.22
CA GLU A 505 -48.00 9.30 -0.73
C GLU A 505 -47.32 10.40 0.11
N ILE A 506 -48.04 11.46 0.44
CA ILE A 506 -47.56 12.57 1.30
C ILE A 506 -47.23 12.07 2.71
N LYS A 507 -48.08 11.20 3.30
CA LYS A 507 -47.85 10.59 4.62
C LYS A 507 -46.61 9.69 4.63
N ARG A 508 -46.29 9.02 3.51
CA ARG A 508 -45.07 8.20 3.40
C ARG A 508 -43.82 9.08 3.49
N GLU A 509 -43.72 10.12 2.65
CA GLU A 509 -42.59 11.07 2.65
C GLU A 509 -42.44 11.75 4.02
N ARG A 510 -43.56 12.16 4.64
CA ARG A 510 -43.56 12.75 5.98
C ARG A 510 -43.02 11.79 7.05
N ASN A 511 -43.40 10.51 7.00
CA ASN A 511 -42.95 9.52 7.98
C ASN A 511 -41.45 9.22 7.85
N GLU A 512 -40.93 9.17 6.61
CA GLU A 512 -39.50 9.05 6.33
C GLU A 512 -38.72 10.25 6.88
N LEU A 513 -39.20 11.47 6.62
CA LEU A 513 -38.62 12.71 7.17
C LEU A 513 -38.66 12.75 8.70
N SER A 514 -39.74 12.28 9.33
CA SER A 514 -39.86 12.18 10.79
C SER A 514 -38.84 11.21 11.39
N ALA A 515 -38.60 10.07 10.73
CA ALA A 515 -37.60 9.12 11.18
C ALA A 515 -36.19 9.72 11.12
N GLU A 516 -35.89 10.46 10.04
CA GLU A 516 -34.59 11.13 9.86
C GLU A 516 -34.39 12.29 10.87
N LEU A 517 -35.40 13.14 11.09
CA LEU A 517 -35.37 14.20 12.10
C LEU A 517 -35.15 13.63 13.50
N LYS A 518 -35.84 12.53 13.85
CA LYS A 518 -35.69 11.86 15.14
C LYS A 518 -34.29 11.27 15.31
N LYS A 519 -33.71 10.74 14.24
CA LYS A 519 -32.32 10.25 14.22
C LYS A 519 -31.35 11.40 14.51
N GLN A 520 -31.41 12.50 13.76
CA GLN A 520 -30.55 13.67 13.97
C GLN A 520 -30.68 14.27 15.38
N GLN A 521 -31.89 14.33 15.93
CA GLN A 521 -32.12 14.79 17.30
C GLN A 521 -31.47 13.88 18.35
N THR A 522 -31.53 12.56 18.14
CA THR A 522 -30.91 11.57 19.03
C THR A 522 -29.39 11.66 18.97
N GLU A 523 -28.82 11.82 17.77
CA GLU A 523 -27.38 12.03 17.58
C GLU A 523 -26.90 13.31 18.27
N ARG A 524 -27.61 14.43 18.13
CA ARG A 524 -27.29 15.67 18.85
C ARG A 524 -27.40 15.55 20.36
N ALA A 525 -28.43 14.87 20.87
CA ALA A 525 -28.57 14.63 22.29
C ALA A 525 -27.39 13.82 22.85
N LEU A 526 -26.89 12.86 22.08
CA LEU A 526 -25.71 12.10 22.42
C LEU A 526 -24.44 12.95 22.38
N ILE A 527 -24.20 13.71 21.30
CA ILE A 527 -23.06 14.64 21.18
C ILE A 527 -23.01 15.56 22.39
N ARG A 528 -24.14 16.20 22.70
CA ARG A 528 -24.27 17.09 23.84
C ARG A 528 -23.97 16.38 25.17
N LYS A 529 -24.43 15.14 25.36
CA LYS A 529 -24.17 14.37 26.58
C LYS A 529 -22.68 14.04 26.74
N GLU A 530 -21.99 13.73 25.64
CA GLU A 530 -20.55 13.46 25.68
C GLU A 530 -19.74 14.77 25.86
N GLU A 531 -20.18 15.89 25.28
CA GLU A 531 -19.63 17.22 25.54
C GLU A 531 -19.81 17.64 27.02
N GLU A 532 -21.01 17.46 27.58
CA GLU A 532 -21.30 17.76 29.00
C GLU A 532 -20.43 16.93 29.94
N TRP A 533 -20.18 15.65 29.60
CA TRP A 533 -19.27 14.81 30.37
C TRP A 533 -17.81 15.25 30.23
N PHE A 534 -17.38 15.59 29.00
CA PHE A 534 -16.03 16.10 28.78
C PHE A 534 -15.80 17.39 29.56
N ILE A 535 -16.76 18.33 29.53
CA ILE A 535 -16.73 19.55 30.35
C ILE A 535 -16.62 19.20 31.84
N LYS A 536 -17.37 18.20 32.34
CA LYS A 536 -17.24 17.73 33.72
C LYS A 536 -15.82 17.22 34.03
N CYS A 537 -15.18 16.47 33.12
CA CYS A 537 -13.78 16.07 33.27
C CYS A 537 -12.84 17.28 33.33
N ILE A 538 -13.08 18.30 32.49
CA ILE A 538 -12.31 19.55 32.52
C ILE A 538 -12.51 20.29 33.85
N GLU A 539 -13.75 20.40 34.35
CA GLU A 539 -14.04 21.01 35.66
C GLU A 539 -13.30 20.31 36.82
N ILE A 540 -13.17 18.98 36.75
CA ILE A 540 -12.37 18.21 37.73
C ILE A 540 -10.90 18.60 37.63
N LEU A 541 -10.35 18.67 36.41
CA LEU A 541 -8.95 19.03 36.14
C LEU A 541 -8.63 20.51 36.46
N GLU A 542 -9.59 21.43 36.31
CA GLU A 542 -9.45 22.86 36.62
C GLU A 542 -9.48 23.14 38.13
N GLY A 543 -9.93 22.19 38.95
CA GLY A 543 -9.86 22.27 40.41
C GLY A 543 -11.16 22.69 41.10
N HIS A 544 -12.32 22.26 40.60
CA HIS A 544 -13.55 22.31 41.38
C HIS A 544 -13.51 21.27 42.53
N TYR A 545 -12.83 21.61 43.63
CA TYR A 545 -12.66 20.74 44.80
C TYR A 545 -14.00 20.29 45.37
N ASN A 546 -14.22 18.97 45.41
CA ASN A 546 -15.28 18.36 46.20
C ASN A 546 -14.67 17.49 47.32
N LYS A 547 -15.49 17.13 48.32
CA LYS A 547 -15.07 16.23 49.41
C LYS A 547 -14.64 14.85 48.90
N HIS A 548 -15.16 14.44 47.74
CA HIS A 548 -14.89 13.16 47.07
C HIS A 548 -13.44 13.02 46.65
N SER A 549 -12.81 14.06 46.08
CA SER A 549 -11.42 14.04 45.62
C SER A 549 -10.42 13.74 46.75
N LYS A 550 -10.71 14.19 47.98
CA LYS A 550 -9.88 13.88 49.16
C LYS A 550 -10.06 12.45 49.66
N GLU A 551 -11.29 11.94 49.63
CA GLU A 551 -11.60 10.57 50.03
C GLU A 551 -10.99 9.56 49.04
N ALA A 552 -11.05 9.85 47.74
CA ALA A 552 -10.43 9.06 46.67
C ALA A 552 -8.90 8.99 46.81
N PHE A 553 -8.25 10.14 47.04
CA PHE A 553 -6.80 10.19 47.26
C PHE A 553 -6.35 9.38 48.49
N GLN A 554 -7.05 9.50 49.62
CA GLN A 554 -6.73 8.75 50.84
C GLN A 554 -6.87 7.23 50.64
N LYS A 555 -7.85 6.80 49.85
CA LYS A 555 -8.05 5.40 49.50
C LYS A 555 -6.88 4.88 48.67
N TRP A 556 -6.51 5.58 47.60
CA TRP A 556 -5.38 5.21 46.73
C TRP A 556 -4.05 5.16 47.51
N GLN A 557 -3.78 6.15 48.36
CA GLN A 557 -2.56 6.20 49.17
C GLN A 557 -2.45 4.98 50.12
N THR A 558 -3.55 4.57 50.74
CA THR A 558 -3.58 3.42 51.65
C THR A 558 -3.36 2.09 50.91
N GLU A 559 -3.89 1.97 49.69
CA GLU A 559 -3.72 0.78 48.83
C GLU A 559 -2.26 0.64 48.35
N LYS A 560 -1.63 1.76 47.93
CA LYS A 560 -0.22 1.77 47.51
C LYS A 560 0.75 1.43 48.65
N GLU A 561 0.58 2.01 49.83
CA GLU A 561 1.41 1.69 51.01
C GLU A 561 1.25 0.21 51.48
N GLY A 562 0.12 -0.42 51.15
CA GLY A 562 -0.15 -1.85 51.42
C GLY A 562 0.52 -2.82 50.45
N ASN A 563 0.60 -2.47 49.15
CA ASN A 563 1.13 -3.33 48.09
C ASN A 563 2.67 -3.39 48.03
N LEU A 564 3.37 -2.41 48.61
CA LEU A 564 4.85 -2.37 48.70
C LEU A 564 5.49 -3.50 49.54
N LYS A 565 4.71 -4.43 50.11
CA LYS A 565 5.19 -5.50 51.01
C LYS A 565 5.20 -6.92 50.43
N GLN A 566 5.04 -7.08 49.12
CA GLN A 566 5.00 -8.40 48.44
C GLN A 566 6.06 -8.58 47.33
N SER A 567 7.26 -7.98 47.43
CA SER A 567 8.38 -8.35 46.55
C SER A 567 9.12 -9.59 47.08
N THR A 568 9.50 -10.50 46.19
CA THR A 568 10.40 -11.62 46.53
C THR A 568 11.84 -11.12 46.36
N ILE A 569 12.53 -10.91 47.48
CA ILE A 569 13.92 -10.42 47.49
C ILE A 569 14.85 -11.58 47.19
N ILE A 570 15.64 -11.48 46.12
CA ILE A 570 16.66 -12.47 45.75
C ILE A 570 18.02 -11.90 46.17
N LYS A 571 18.71 -12.60 47.09
CA LYS A 571 20.05 -12.21 47.55
C LYS A 571 21.13 -12.85 46.68
N SER A 572 22.25 -12.15 46.49
CA SER A 572 23.34 -12.57 45.59
C SER A 572 23.71 -14.06 45.79
N GLY A 573 23.55 -14.87 44.74
CA GLY A 573 23.94 -16.28 44.70
C GLY A 573 22.81 -17.32 44.73
N GLU A 574 21.54 -16.93 44.84
CA GLU A 574 20.39 -17.84 44.66
C GLU A 574 20.00 -17.92 43.17
N LYS A 575 20.21 -19.08 42.53
CA LYS A 575 19.74 -19.32 41.15
C LYS A 575 18.22 -19.43 41.13
N VAL A 576 17.57 -18.58 40.36
CA VAL A 576 16.19 -18.76 39.92
C VAL A 576 16.14 -20.00 39.03
N SER A 577 15.37 -21.01 39.46
CA SER A 577 15.18 -22.24 38.70
C SER A 577 14.07 -22.04 37.65
N GLY A 578 14.41 -21.38 36.54
CA GLY A 578 13.59 -21.28 35.34
C GLY A 578 14.09 -22.25 34.27
N ASN A 579 13.20 -23.13 33.77
CA ASN A 579 13.48 -24.09 32.72
C ASN A 579 13.84 -23.39 31.40
N ASN A 580 15.14 -23.27 31.10
CA ASN A 580 15.62 -23.10 29.73
C ASN A 580 16.14 -24.46 29.24
N GLU A 581 15.25 -25.24 28.61
CA GLU A 581 15.69 -26.24 27.63
C GLU A 581 16.17 -25.48 26.39
N ALA A 582 17.43 -25.05 26.44
CA ALA A 582 18.15 -24.62 25.24
C ALA A 582 18.50 -25.88 24.44
N ASP A 583 17.88 -25.98 23.27
CA ASP A 583 18.03 -27.05 22.29
C ASP A 583 19.50 -27.16 21.88
N LYS A 584 20.17 -28.22 22.34
CA LYS A 584 21.52 -28.59 21.89
C LYS A 584 21.38 -29.29 20.55
N ASN A 585 21.39 -28.52 19.46
CA ASN A 585 21.72 -29.08 18.16
C ASN A 585 23.24 -29.18 18.02
N GLU A 586 23.74 -30.40 18.21
CA GLU A 586 25.08 -30.82 17.83
C GLU A 586 25.31 -30.53 16.34
N LYS A 587 26.18 -29.55 16.04
CA LYS A 587 26.78 -29.42 14.71
C LYS A 587 27.61 -30.67 14.45
N LYS A 588 27.27 -31.41 13.40
CA LYS A 588 28.16 -32.39 12.78
C LYS A 588 29.29 -31.64 12.09
N ASP A 589 30.51 -31.99 12.46
CA ASP A 589 31.73 -31.61 11.76
C ASP A 589 31.58 -31.90 10.26
N ALA A 590 31.63 -30.86 9.44
CA ALA A 590 31.93 -30.99 8.03
C ALA A 590 33.45 -30.91 7.92
N GLU A 591 34.06 -31.99 7.44
CA GLU A 591 35.49 -32.09 7.19
C GLU A 591 35.94 -30.98 6.24
N ASP A 592 36.85 -30.12 6.71
CA ASP A 592 37.63 -29.22 5.87
C ASP A 592 38.45 -30.05 4.90
N VAL A 593 38.04 -30.04 3.63
CA VAL A 593 38.90 -30.45 2.52
C VAL A 593 39.75 -29.24 2.16
N GLU A 594 40.97 -29.24 2.67
CA GLU A 594 42.02 -28.30 2.25
C GLU A 594 42.34 -28.58 0.77
N ILE A 595 41.71 -27.83 -0.14
CA ILE A 595 42.05 -27.85 -1.56
C ILE A 595 43.31 -27.01 -1.72
N GLU A 596 44.46 -27.65 -1.95
CA GLU A 596 45.68 -26.98 -2.42
C GLU A 596 45.35 -26.21 -3.72
N ARG A 597 45.30 -24.88 -3.63
CA ARG A 597 44.98 -24.00 -4.75
C ARG A 597 46.24 -23.76 -5.61
N PRO A 598 46.19 -23.96 -6.93
CA PRO A 598 47.29 -23.59 -7.83
C PRO A 598 47.53 -22.08 -7.84
N GLN A 599 48.78 -21.66 -8.04
CA GLN A 599 49.14 -20.24 -8.17
C GLN A 599 48.50 -19.62 -9.42
N ALA A 600 47.96 -18.40 -9.26
CA ALA A 600 47.32 -17.61 -10.30
C ALA A 600 48.23 -17.42 -11.51
N LEU A 601 47.84 -18.01 -12.64
CA LEU A 601 48.30 -17.61 -13.98
C LEU A 601 47.53 -16.34 -14.39
N ASP A 602 48.22 -15.42 -15.05
CA ASP A 602 47.70 -14.13 -15.48
C ASP A 602 46.55 -14.34 -16.50
N THR A 603 45.31 -14.22 -16.02
CA THR A 603 44.08 -14.51 -16.76
C THR A 603 43.97 -13.73 -18.07
N LYS A 604 44.58 -12.53 -18.10
CA LYS A 604 44.57 -11.67 -19.28
C LYS A 604 45.40 -12.26 -20.42
N GLU A 605 46.59 -12.80 -20.11
CA GLU A 605 47.42 -13.47 -21.11
C GLU A 605 46.75 -14.74 -21.64
N TYR A 606 46.11 -15.52 -20.76
CA TYR A 606 45.39 -16.73 -21.16
C TYR A 606 44.21 -16.45 -22.10
N LEU A 607 43.44 -15.39 -21.85
CA LEU A 607 42.34 -14.96 -22.71
C LEU A 607 42.81 -14.43 -24.07
N VAL A 608 43.87 -13.60 -24.09
CA VAL A 608 44.49 -13.15 -25.35
C VAL A 608 44.98 -14.35 -26.14
N GLN A 609 45.69 -15.26 -25.48
CA GLN A 609 46.23 -16.44 -26.13
C GLN A 609 45.11 -17.31 -26.71
N ALA A 610 44.04 -17.57 -25.96
CA ALA A 610 42.91 -18.35 -26.45
C ALA A 610 42.23 -17.69 -27.67
N ALA A 611 42.05 -16.36 -27.67
CA ALA A 611 41.53 -15.66 -28.83
C ALA A 611 42.48 -15.68 -30.03
N GLU A 612 43.78 -15.49 -29.81
CA GLU A 612 44.82 -15.61 -30.84
C GLU A 612 44.87 -17.01 -31.43
N ASP A 613 44.77 -18.04 -30.60
CA ASP A 613 44.72 -19.45 -30.98
C ASP A 613 43.51 -19.74 -31.86
N LEU A 614 42.32 -19.25 -31.46
CA LEU A 614 41.11 -19.36 -32.28
C LEU A 614 41.23 -18.62 -33.61
N ASN A 615 41.80 -17.42 -33.62
CA ASN A 615 42.03 -16.63 -34.83
C ASN A 615 43.12 -17.24 -35.74
N GLU A 616 44.14 -17.88 -35.17
CA GLU A 616 45.15 -18.64 -35.91
C GLU A 616 44.53 -19.91 -36.51
N ALA A 617 43.75 -20.65 -35.73
CA ALA A 617 43.02 -21.82 -36.18
C ALA A 617 42.05 -21.45 -37.32
N ALA A 618 41.28 -20.37 -37.17
CA ALA A 618 40.39 -19.85 -38.21
C ALA A 618 41.13 -19.56 -39.52
N ARG A 619 42.27 -18.84 -39.46
CA ARG A 619 43.10 -18.53 -40.64
C ARG A 619 43.66 -19.77 -41.33
N LYS A 620 44.06 -20.79 -40.58
CA LYS A 620 44.56 -22.05 -41.15
C LYS A 620 43.46 -22.88 -41.80
N VAL A 621 42.28 -22.91 -41.19
CA VAL A 621 41.11 -23.63 -41.68
C VAL A 621 40.55 -22.96 -42.94
N GLU A 622 40.58 -21.63 -43.04
CA GLU A 622 40.07 -20.84 -44.16
C GLU A 622 40.74 -21.14 -45.52
N ILE A 623 41.95 -21.74 -45.50
CA ILE A 623 42.69 -22.16 -46.71
C ILE A 623 41.92 -23.26 -47.47
N VAL A 624 41.10 -24.05 -46.77
CA VAL A 624 40.24 -25.09 -47.36
C VAL A 624 38.83 -24.51 -47.51
N PRO A 625 38.36 -24.20 -48.74
CA PRO A 625 37.05 -23.58 -48.96
C PRO A 625 35.89 -24.33 -48.30
N GLU A 626 35.98 -25.66 -48.29
CA GLU A 626 35.00 -26.58 -47.70
C GLU A 626 34.94 -26.52 -46.15
N LEU A 627 35.90 -25.86 -45.49
CA LEU A 627 35.90 -25.63 -44.03
C LEU A 627 35.61 -24.17 -43.63
N SER A 628 35.23 -23.31 -44.59
CA SER A 628 34.98 -21.88 -44.36
C SER A 628 33.92 -21.58 -43.29
N ALA A 629 32.95 -22.48 -43.09
CA ALA A 629 31.96 -22.36 -42.01
C ALA A 629 32.61 -22.48 -40.61
N ILE A 630 33.49 -23.46 -40.42
CA ILE A 630 34.24 -23.67 -39.17
C ILE A 630 35.18 -22.49 -38.91
N ALA A 631 35.84 -21.97 -39.96
CA ALA A 631 36.69 -20.79 -39.85
C ALA A 631 35.91 -19.55 -39.37
N ARG A 632 34.68 -19.35 -39.86
CA ARG A 632 33.80 -18.24 -39.44
C ARG A 632 33.38 -18.38 -37.97
N GLU A 633 33.02 -19.58 -37.54
CA GLU A 633 32.64 -19.87 -36.14
C GLU A 633 33.79 -19.62 -35.16
N LEU A 634 34.99 -20.12 -35.49
CA LEU A 634 36.20 -19.88 -34.70
C LEU A 634 36.49 -18.38 -34.56
N LYS A 635 36.32 -17.62 -35.65
CA LYS A 635 36.52 -16.16 -35.65
C LYS A 635 35.48 -15.41 -34.81
N GLN A 636 34.21 -15.75 -34.91
CA GLN A 636 33.16 -15.14 -34.09
C GLN A 636 33.37 -15.40 -32.59
N ARG A 637 33.84 -16.60 -32.23
CA ARG A 637 34.18 -16.92 -30.84
C ARG A 637 35.42 -16.17 -30.36
N ALA A 638 36.44 -16.05 -31.21
CA ALA A 638 37.60 -15.22 -30.91
C ALA A 638 37.19 -13.77 -30.64
N GLU A 639 36.33 -13.18 -31.49
CA GLU A 639 35.82 -11.81 -31.34
C GLU A 639 35.09 -11.60 -30.00
N ARG A 640 34.30 -12.58 -29.54
CA ARG A 640 33.62 -12.50 -28.22
C ARG A 640 34.57 -12.63 -27.03
N ILE A 641 35.58 -13.48 -27.14
CA ILE A 641 36.62 -13.61 -26.11
C ILE A 641 37.48 -12.34 -26.06
N GLU A 642 37.70 -11.69 -27.21
CA GLU A 642 38.42 -10.41 -27.33
C GLU A 642 37.63 -9.22 -26.77
N SER A 643 36.30 -9.18 -26.94
CA SER A 643 35.48 -8.04 -26.53
C SER A 643 35.40 -7.86 -25.01
N ARG A 644 35.58 -8.92 -24.21
CA ARG A 644 35.72 -8.86 -22.74
C ARG A 644 34.70 -7.95 -22.05
N GLU A 645 33.40 -8.14 -22.22
CA GLU A 645 32.40 -7.32 -21.52
C GLU A 645 31.72 -8.16 -20.43
N PHE A 646 32.19 -8.01 -19.18
CA PHE A 646 31.54 -8.61 -18.00
C PHE A 646 30.75 -7.55 -17.25
N THR A 647 29.49 -7.81 -16.91
CA THR A 647 28.63 -6.86 -16.20
C THR A 647 28.44 -7.25 -14.74
N VAL A 648 28.74 -6.33 -13.83
CA VAL A 648 28.62 -6.51 -12.38
C VAL A 648 27.62 -5.48 -11.85
N ALA A 649 26.49 -5.93 -11.30
CA ALA A 649 25.48 -5.05 -10.73
C ALA A 649 25.59 -4.95 -9.21
N LEU A 650 25.51 -3.72 -8.70
CA LEU A 650 25.58 -3.39 -7.27
C LEU A 650 24.19 -2.97 -6.76
N PHE A 651 23.74 -3.62 -5.68
CA PHE A 651 22.44 -3.45 -5.06
C PHE A 651 22.56 -3.20 -3.55
N GLY A 652 21.49 -2.69 -2.92
CA GLY A 652 21.41 -2.42 -1.48
C GLY A 652 20.62 -1.16 -1.14
N ALA A 653 20.17 -1.02 0.11
CA ALA A 653 19.49 0.17 0.64
C ALA A 653 20.26 1.47 0.43
N PHE A 654 19.55 2.59 0.55
CA PHE A 654 20.14 3.92 0.62
C PHE A 654 21.09 4.01 1.83
N SER A 655 22.21 4.71 1.67
CA SER A 655 23.27 4.79 2.69
C SER A 655 23.88 3.44 3.14
N ALA A 656 23.60 2.32 2.47
CA ALA A 656 24.29 1.04 2.72
C ALA A 656 25.79 1.08 2.37
N GLY A 657 26.22 2.14 1.69
CA GLY A 657 27.59 2.38 1.27
C GLY A 657 27.95 1.69 -0.04
N LYS A 658 26.98 1.50 -0.95
CA LYS A 658 27.19 1.01 -2.33
C LYS A 658 28.30 1.77 -3.05
N SER A 659 28.15 3.09 -3.22
CA SER A 659 29.13 3.91 -3.93
C SER A 659 30.48 3.95 -3.19
N SER A 660 30.49 3.87 -1.86
CA SER A 660 31.72 3.75 -1.05
C SER A 660 32.44 2.43 -1.29
N PHE A 661 31.69 1.31 -1.34
CA PHE A 661 32.23 -0.01 -1.64
C PHE A 661 32.72 -0.09 -3.09
N ALA A 662 31.96 0.46 -4.05
CA ALA A 662 32.39 0.58 -5.43
C ALA A 662 33.70 1.38 -5.54
N ASN A 663 33.81 2.53 -4.88
CA ASN A 663 35.06 3.30 -4.82
C ASN A 663 36.21 2.52 -4.16
N ALA A 664 35.94 1.73 -3.12
CA ALA A 664 36.93 0.85 -2.51
C ALA A 664 37.42 -0.24 -3.49
N LEU A 665 36.54 -0.79 -4.34
CA LEU A 665 36.92 -1.73 -5.40
C LEU A 665 37.71 -1.06 -6.53
N LEU A 666 37.27 0.12 -6.99
CA LEU A 666 37.97 0.91 -8.00
C LEU A 666 39.35 1.41 -7.50
N GLY A 667 39.49 1.54 -6.19
CA GLY A 667 40.69 2.05 -5.52
C GLY A 667 40.87 3.56 -5.65
N GLU A 668 39.84 4.30 -6.08
CA GLU A 668 39.77 5.77 -6.19
C GLU A 668 38.35 6.26 -5.93
N SER A 669 38.20 7.53 -5.54
CA SER A 669 36.90 8.17 -5.29
C SER A 669 36.29 8.67 -6.60
N VAL A 670 35.71 7.75 -7.38
CA VAL A 670 35.18 8.01 -8.72
C VAL A 670 33.69 8.36 -8.68
N LEU A 671 32.90 7.57 -7.95
CA LEU A 671 31.48 7.83 -7.74
C LEU A 671 31.31 8.83 -6.58
N PRO A 672 30.46 9.87 -6.73
CA PRO A 672 30.16 10.75 -5.61
C PRO A 672 29.45 9.97 -4.49
N VAL A 673 29.88 10.20 -3.26
CA VAL A 673 29.27 9.65 -2.05
C VAL A 673 28.45 10.77 -1.42
N SER A 674 27.15 10.55 -1.20
CA SER A 674 26.23 11.53 -0.62
C SER A 674 25.38 10.87 0.47
N PRO A 675 25.20 11.53 1.63
CA PRO A 675 24.26 11.10 2.67
C PRO A 675 22.81 11.47 2.35
N ASN A 676 22.56 12.26 1.29
CA ASN A 676 21.21 12.60 0.81
C ASN A 676 20.75 11.60 -0.28
N PRO A 677 19.45 11.29 -0.41
CA PRO A 677 18.92 10.42 -1.47
C PRO A 677 19.27 10.99 -2.86
N THR A 678 20.17 10.36 -3.61
CA THR A 678 20.73 10.97 -4.85
C THR A 678 20.75 10.06 -6.08
N THR A 679 20.24 8.84 -6.05
CA THR A 679 20.34 7.93 -7.22
C THR A 679 18.98 7.58 -7.80
N ALA A 680 18.36 8.57 -8.46
CA ALA A 680 17.23 8.33 -9.36
C ALA A 680 17.67 7.76 -10.73
N ALA A 681 18.95 7.92 -11.10
CA ALA A 681 19.52 7.47 -12.37
C ALA A 681 20.50 6.29 -12.20
N ILE A 682 20.55 5.39 -13.18
CA ILE A 682 21.49 4.27 -13.21
C ILE A 682 22.88 4.77 -13.63
N ASN A 683 23.94 4.36 -12.92
CA ASN A 683 25.31 4.72 -13.28
C ASN A 683 26.10 3.48 -13.71
N LYS A 684 26.70 3.53 -14.89
CA LYS A 684 27.63 2.51 -15.40
C LYS A 684 29.05 3.04 -15.42
N ILE A 685 30.00 2.26 -14.93
CA ILE A 685 31.42 2.49 -15.07
C ILE A 685 31.94 1.51 -16.11
N CYS A 686 32.24 2.03 -17.30
CA CYS A 686 32.55 1.25 -18.50
C CYS A 686 34.06 1.26 -18.81
N PRO A 687 34.59 0.18 -19.43
CA PRO A 687 35.92 0.16 -20.03
C PRO A 687 36.12 1.29 -21.05
N VAL A 688 37.28 1.94 -21.02
CA VAL A 688 37.61 3.02 -21.96
C VAL A 688 37.73 2.50 -23.39
N THR A 689 37.22 3.27 -24.35
CA THR A 689 37.29 2.92 -25.77
C THR A 689 37.99 4.02 -26.57
N ALA A 690 38.30 3.75 -27.84
CA ALA A 690 38.87 4.76 -28.74
C ALA A 690 37.94 5.98 -28.93
N GLU A 691 36.62 5.77 -28.87
CA GLU A 691 35.59 6.81 -29.00
C GLU A 691 35.33 7.55 -27.66
N TYR A 692 35.43 6.83 -26.55
CA TYR A 692 35.18 7.32 -25.19
C TYR A 692 36.43 7.09 -24.30
N PRO A 693 37.40 8.03 -24.31
CA PRO A 693 38.61 7.92 -23.49
C PRO A 693 38.31 8.15 -21.99
N HIS A 694 39.29 7.84 -21.14
CA HIS A 694 39.21 8.01 -19.68
C HIS A 694 38.64 9.38 -19.27
N GLY A 695 37.65 9.37 -18.37
CA GLY A 695 36.99 10.56 -17.82
C GLY A 695 35.84 11.09 -18.68
N THR A 696 35.43 10.35 -19.71
CA THR A 696 34.29 10.68 -20.56
C THR A 696 32.99 10.20 -19.94
N VAL A 697 31.96 11.03 -19.95
CA VAL A 697 30.63 10.69 -19.42
C VAL A 697 29.61 10.82 -20.53
N LYS A 698 28.84 9.76 -20.77
CA LYS A 698 27.71 9.75 -21.71
C LYS A 698 26.41 9.72 -20.91
N VAL A 699 25.57 10.72 -21.11
CA VAL A 699 24.32 10.92 -20.38
C VAL A 699 23.18 10.68 -21.33
N GLN A 700 22.33 9.72 -21.01
CA GLN A 700 21.09 9.46 -21.73
C GLN A 700 19.93 10.02 -20.90
N TYR A 701 19.26 11.04 -21.43
CA TYR A 701 18.08 11.62 -20.81
C TYR A 701 16.86 10.72 -21.02
N LYS A 702 15.85 10.87 -20.17
CA LYS A 702 14.56 10.19 -20.33
C LYS A 702 13.86 10.66 -21.60
N THR A 703 12.99 9.81 -22.14
CA THR A 703 12.10 10.24 -23.21
C THR A 703 10.99 11.13 -22.65
N THR A 704 10.39 11.96 -23.51
CA THR A 704 9.23 12.79 -23.12
C THR A 704 8.09 11.94 -22.54
N GLU A 705 7.86 10.76 -23.10
CA GLU A 705 6.85 9.79 -22.64
C GLU A 705 7.17 9.24 -21.24
N GLN A 706 8.40 8.78 -21.03
CA GLN A 706 8.86 8.29 -19.71
C GLN A 706 8.74 9.37 -18.63
N MET A 707 9.09 10.61 -18.95
CA MET A 707 8.99 11.72 -17.99
C MET A 707 7.53 12.07 -17.66
N LEU A 708 6.61 11.95 -18.62
CA LEU A 708 5.19 12.18 -18.39
C LEU A 708 4.60 11.10 -17.48
N GLU A 709 4.87 9.82 -17.76
CA GLU A 709 4.44 8.69 -16.92
C GLU A 709 4.93 8.85 -15.48
N ASP A 710 6.20 9.23 -15.31
CA ASP A 710 6.83 9.49 -14.03
C ASP A 710 6.10 10.54 -13.19
N ILE A 711 5.72 11.65 -13.84
CA ILE A 711 5.00 12.74 -13.20
C ILE A 711 3.55 12.33 -12.94
N GLN A 712 2.90 11.65 -13.89
CA GLN A 712 1.50 11.23 -13.78
C GLN A 712 1.29 10.27 -12.62
N TYR A 713 2.18 9.29 -12.46
CA TYR A 713 2.18 8.40 -11.29
C TYR A 713 2.22 9.21 -9.99
N SER A 714 3.09 10.22 -9.91
CA SER A 714 3.21 11.06 -8.71
C SER A 714 2.05 12.02 -8.51
N LEU A 715 1.42 12.50 -9.59
CA LEU A 715 0.23 13.36 -9.55
C LEU A 715 -1.03 12.61 -9.08
N SER A 716 -1.10 11.29 -9.33
CA SER A 716 -2.23 10.46 -8.90
C SER A 716 -2.44 10.48 -7.36
N TYR A 717 -1.35 10.61 -6.58
CA TYR A 717 -1.40 10.76 -5.12
C TYR A 717 -2.00 12.09 -4.65
N PHE A 718 -2.22 13.02 -5.58
CA PHE A 718 -2.90 14.30 -5.33
C PHE A 718 -4.27 14.38 -6.00
N ASP A 719 -4.79 13.25 -6.53
CA ASP A 719 -6.01 13.15 -7.33
C ASP A 719 -5.96 14.06 -8.57
N MET A 720 -4.81 14.09 -9.24
CA MET A 720 -4.58 14.90 -10.43
C MET A 720 -4.05 14.05 -11.58
N GLU A 721 -4.42 14.42 -12.79
CA GLU A 721 -3.96 13.81 -14.04
C GLU A 721 -3.58 14.91 -15.03
N ALA A 722 -2.68 14.58 -15.95
CA ALA A 722 -2.23 15.46 -17.03
C ALA A 722 -2.16 14.66 -18.33
N GLU A 723 -2.47 15.28 -19.47
CA GLU A 723 -2.32 14.62 -20.78
C GLU A 723 -0.99 14.97 -21.44
N THR A 724 -0.32 16.03 -21.00
CA THR A 724 0.92 16.54 -21.59
C THR A 724 1.92 16.95 -20.50
N LEU A 725 3.21 16.94 -20.86
CA LEU A 725 4.29 17.30 -19.94
C LEU A 725 4.21 18.78 -19.52
N GLU A 726 3.79 19.67 -20.41
CA GLU A 726 3.58 21.09 -20.10
C GLU A 726 2.43 21.30 -19.11
N GLU A 727 1.33 20.55 -19.29
CA GLU A 727 0.20 20.56 -18.34
C GLU A 727 0.64 20.04 -16.97
N ALA A 728 1.37 18.91 -16.97
CA ALA A 728 1.88 18.29 -15.76
C ALA A 728 2.76 19.27 -14.95
N VAL A 729 3.73 19.93 -15.58
CA VAL A 729 4.60 20.92 -14.92
C VAL A 729 3.80 22.12 -14.41
N SER A 730 2.77 22.55 -15.14
CA SER A 730 1.87 23.62 -14.70
C SER A 730 1.05 23.22 -13.47
N LEU A 731 0.53 21.98 -13.42
CA LEU A 731 -0.20 21.45 -12.28
C LEU A 731 0.68 21.36 -11.03
N ILE A 732 1.93 20.91 -11.18
CA ILE A 732 2.91 20.88 -10.08
C ILE A 732 3.03 22.27 -9.48
N LYS A 733 3.37 23.27 -10.31
CA LYS A 733 3.64 24.63 -9.85
C LYS A 733 2.43 25.32 -9.23
N ASN A 734 1.25 25.15 -9.83
CA ASN A 734 0.06 25.94 -9.51
C ASN A 734 -0.91 25.25 -8.55
N LYS A 735 -0.82 23.92 -8.36
CA LYS A 735 -1.73 23.17 -7.49
C LYS A 735 -1.03 22.33 -6.45
N VAL A 736 0.06 21.66 -6.79
CA VAL A 736 0.78 20.77 -5.85
C VAL A 736 1.62 21.60 -4.88
N LEU A 737 2.53 22.45 -5.38
CA LEU A 737 3.48 23.19 -4.54
C LEU A 737 2.85 24.29 -3.68
N ILE A 738 1.58 24.61 -3.89
CA ILE A 738 0.82 25.60 -3.09
C ILE A 738 0.11 24.93 -1.90
N LYS A 739 -0.07 23.60 -1.90
CA LYS A 739 -0.64 22.88 -0.75
C LYS A 739 0.32 22.97 0.44
N LYS A 740 -0.19 23.48 1.56
CA LYS A 740 0.55 23.55 2.84
C LYS A 740 0.49 22.23 3.61
N ASP A 741 -0.64 21.53 3.52
CA ASP A 741 -0.87 20.24 4.16
C ASP A 741 -0.80 19.14 3.09
N VAL A 742 0.28 18.37 3.12
CA VAL A 742 0.49 17.17 2.29
C VAL A 742 0.47 15.98 3.24
N THR A 743 -0.33 14.96 2.91
CA THR A 743 -0.38 13.72 3.70
C THR A 743 0.99 13.03 3.68
N ALA A 744 1.35 12.29 4.74
CA ALA A 744 2.62 11.57 4.81
C ALA A 744 2.85 10.70 3.56
N ARG A 745 1.84 9.92 3.14
CA ARG A 745 1.85 9.11 1.92
C ARG A 745 2.13 9.89 0.62
N ALA A 746 1.66 11.13 0.50
CA ALA A 746 1.88 11.94 -0.70
C ALA A 746 3.19 12.73 -0.66
N LYS A 747 3.93 12.70 0.46
CA LYS A 747 5.13 13.51 0.68
C LYS A 747 6.32 13.08 -0.20
N PRO A 748 6.59 11.79 -0.43
CA PRO A 748 7.62 11.36 -1.38
C PRO A 748 7.36 11.89 -2.80
N HIS A 749 6.11 11.77 -3.24
CA HIS A 749 5.66 12.30 -4.53
C HIS A 749 5.77 13.83 -4.58
N TYR A 750 5.46 14.52 -3.48
CA TYR A 750 5.65 15.97 -3.38
C TYR A 750 7.13 16.36 -3.58
N THR A 751 8.06 15.67 -2.92
CA THR A 751 9.50 15.95 -3.02
C THR A 751 10.03 15.72 -4.43
N PHE A 752 9.62 14.61 -5.07
CA PHE A 752 9.92 14.34 -6.49
C PHE A 752 9.38 15.47 -7.39
N LEU A 753 8.11 15.84 -7.25
CA LEU A 753 7.50 16.90 -8.06
C LEU A 753 8.14 18.28 -7.80
N LYS A 754 8.59 18.56 -6.56
CA LYS A 754 9.37 19.75 -6.20
C LYS A 754 10.72 19.77 -6.93
N ALA A 755 11.43 18.64 -6.98
CA ALA A 755 12.68 18.50 -7.73
C ALA A 755 12.46 18.69 -9.24
N VAL A 756 11.44 18.04 -9.81
CA VAL A 756 11.03 18.22 -11.21
C VAL A 756 10.76 19.68 -11.51
N ASN A 757 9.96 20.38 -10.70
CA ASN A 757 9.67 21.80 -10.94
C ASN A 757 10.91 22.70 -10.85
N LYS A 758 11.88 22.36 -9.99
CA LYS A 758 13.14 23.12 -9.86
C LYS A 758 14.06 22.91 -11.06
N GLY A 759 14.15 21.69 -11.59
CA GLY A 759 14.96 21.34 -12.76
C GLY A 759 14.30 21.63 -14.12
N ALA A 760 12.97 21.72 -14.15
CA ALA A 760 12.18 21.79 -15.39
C ALA A 760 12.61 22.91 -16.34
N ALA A 761 13.05 24.06 -15.82
CA ALA A 761 13.46 25.20 -16.64
C ALA A 761 14.70 24.92 -17.51
N HIS A 762 15.55 23.97 -17.11
CA HIS A 762 16.84 23.69 -17.75
C HIS A 762 16.94 22.28 -18.34
N GLU A 763 16.30 21.28 -17.72
CA GLU A 763 16.50 19.88 -18.12
C GLU A 763 15.44 19.36 -19.10
N LEU A 764 14.23 19.96 -19.17
CA LEU A 764 13.17 19.50 -20.09
C LEU A 764 13.57 19.59 -21.57
N GLN A 765 14.45 20.53 -21.92
CA GLN A 765 14.96 20.70 -23.28
C GLN A 765 15.95 19.60 -23.71
N ASN A 766 16.49 18.82 -22.75
CA ASN A 766 17.45 17.75 -23.00
C ASN A 766 16.76 16.37 -23.12
N LEU A 767 15.45 16.29 -22.91
CA LEU A 767 14.71 15.04 -23.07
C LEU A 767 14.87 14.49 -24.49
N ASP A 768 14.81 13.16 -24.61
CA ASP A 768 15.02 12.43 -25.87
C ASP A 768 16.45 12.53 -26.46
N GLU A 769 17.40 13.21 -25.79
CA GLU A 769 18.78 13.35 -26.25
C GLU A 769 19.80 12.45 -25.51
N VAL A 770 20.93 12.20 -26.17
CA VAL A 770 22.14 11.62 -25.59
C VAL A 770 23.26 12.65 -25.67
N GLN A 771 23.87 12.98 -24.53
CA GLN A 771 24.90 14.02 -24.42
C GLN A 771 26.23 13.46 -23.93
N LYS A 772 27.33 14.07 -24.38
CA LYS A 772 28.70 13.77 -23.92
C LYS A 772 29.17 14.90 -23.02
N VAL A 773 29.44 14.60 -21.75
CA VAL A 773 29.86 15.56 -20.74
C VAL A 773 31.17 15.12 -20.06
N GLY A 774 31.75 16.01 -19.25
CA GLY A 774 32.97 15.71 -18.46
C GLY A 774 32.68 15.37 -17.00
N MET A 775 33.72 14.99 -16.27
CA MET A 775 33.63 14.58 -14.85
C MET A 775 33.00 15.62 -13.90
N GLU A 776 33.15 16.92 -14.19
CA GLU A 776 32.55 17.97 -13.36
C GLU A 776 31.01 17.96 -13.47
N ALA A 777 30.48 17.79 -14.69
CA ALA A 777 29.05 17.69 -14.92
C ALA A 777 28.47 16.37 -14.38
N PHE A 778 29.26 15.28 -14.42
CA PHE A 778 28.89 14.00 -13.80
C PHE A 778 28.60 14.14 -12.31
N GLY A 779 29.49 14.80 -11.56
CA GLY A 779 29.29 15.04 -10.13
C GLY A 779 27.97 15.76 -9.83
N GLU A 780 27.59 16.75 -10.64
CA GLU A 780 26.32 17.45 -10.46
C GLU A 780 25.09 16.63 -10.85
N LEU A 781 25.15 15.87 -11.95
CA LEU A 781 24.04 15.05 -12.45
C LEU A 781 23.70 13.90 -11.51
N VAL A 782 24.71 13.36 -10.80
CA VAL A 782 24.51 12.30 -9.81
C VAL A 782 24.14 12.88 -8.45
N ALA A 783 24.70 14.03 -8.03
CA ALA A 783 24.48 14.53 -6.67
C ALA A 783 23.21 15.39 -6.49
N LYS A 784 22.64 15.96 -7.56
CA LYS A 784 21.50 16.89 -7.47
C LYS A 784 20.22 16.25 -8.02
N GLU A 785 19.26 15.98 -7.14
CA GLU A 785 17.99 15.34 -7.49
C GLU A 785 17.20 16.08 -8.59
N GLU A 786 17.23 17.43 -8.57
CA GLU A 786 16.62 18.28 -9.60
C GLU A 786 17.19 18.11 -11.01
N LYS A 787 18.33 17.42 -11.15
CA LYS A 787 18.89 17.01 -12.44
C LYS A 787 18.74 15.51 -12.65
N ALA A 788 19.07 14.71 -11.63
CA ALA A 788 19.05 13.26 -11.69
C ALA A 788 17.69 12.69 -12.12
N CYS A 789 16.58 13.31 -11.70
CA CYS A 789 15.23 12.83 -12.03
C CYS A 789 14.90 12.84 -13.54
N PHE A 790 15.63 13.62 -14.35
CA PHE A 790 15.47 13.71 -15.82
C PHE A 790 16.38 12.75 -16.58
N VAL A 791 17.33 12.11 -15.91
CA VAL A 791 18.33 11.24 -16.52
C VAL A 791 17.89 9.78 -16.42
N ASN A 792 18.03 9.04 -17.51
CA ASN A 792 17.74 7.61 -17.57
C ASN A 792 18.98 6.76 -17.24
N LEU A 793 20.12 7.09 -17.87
CA LEU A 793 21.35 6.33 -17.76
C LEU A 793 22.57 7.24 -17.87
N ILE A 794 23.57 7.01 -17.03
CA ILE A 794 24.87 7.68 -17.09
C ILE A 794 25.96 6.62 -17.29
N GLU A 795 26.74 6.72 -18.35
CA GLU A 795 27.86 5.84 -18.66
C GLU A 795 29.18 6.61 -18.51
N LEU A 796 29.92 6.31 -17.45
CA LEU A 796 31.25 6.84 -17.16
C LEU A 796 32.32 5.90 -17.72
N TYR A 797 33.05 6.34 -18.72
CA TYR A 797 34.20 5.61 -19.28
C TYR A 797 35.45 5.94 -18.46
N TYR A 798 35.90 4.97 -17.68
CA TYR A 798 36.96 5.16 -16.69
C TYR A 798 37.93 3.98 -16.68
N SER A 799 39.23 4.25 -16.60
CA SER A 799 40.28 3.22 -16.60
C SER A 799 40.73 2.97 -15.16
N CYS A 800 40.55 1.73 -14.71
CA CYS A 800 40.93 1.22 -13.40
C CYS A 800 41.24 -0.29 -13.50
N PRO A 801 41.81 -0.93 -12.46
CA PRO A 801 42.18 -2.34 -12.53
C PRO A 801 41.05 -3.29 -12.94
N LEU A 802 39.79 -2.96 -12.63
CA LEU A 802 38.61 -3.75 -12.98
C LEU A 802 38.16 -3.49 -14.42
N THR A 803 38.03 -2.23 -14.83
CA THR A 803 37.60 -1.90 -16.21
C THR A 803 38.67 -2.24 -17.25
N ASP A 804 39.96 -2.25 -16.87
CA ASP A 804 41.07 -2.72 -17.71
C ASP A 804 41.06 -4.25 -17.93
N GLN A 805 40.27 -4.98 -17.14
CA GLN A 805 39.94 -6.40 -17.32
C GLN A 805 38.65 -6.61 -18.12
N GLY A 806 37.97 -5.53 -18.53
CA GLY A 806 36.72 -5.60 -19.28
C GLY A 806 35.44 -5.61 -18.43
N ILE A 807 35.57 -5.32 -17.13
CA ILE A 807 34.42 -5.31 -16.22
C ILE A 807 33.70 -3.96 -16.33
N THR A 808 32.39 -4.01 -16.56
CA THR A 808 31.46 -2.89 -16.43
C THR A 808 30.74 -2.98 -15.10
N PHE A 809 30.89 -1.95 -14.26
CA PHE A 809 30.19 -1.84 -12.98
C PHE A 809 28.90 -1.05 -13.13
N VAL A 810 27.80 -1.57 -12.63
CA VAL A 810 26.50 -0.88 -12.64
C VAL A 810 26.10 -0.57 -11.19
N ASP A 811 26.07 0.71 -10.84
CA ASP A 811 25.48 1.18 -9.59
C ASP A 811 23.99 1.46 -9.84
N THR A 812 23.15 0.65 -9.21
CA THR A 812 21.69 0.74 -9.36
C THR A 812 21.08 1.64 -8.27
N PRO A 813 19.97 2.35 -8.57
CA PRO A 813 19.17 3.04 -7.57
C PRO A 813 18.92 2.17 -6.33
N GLY A 814 18.94 2.75 -5.13
CA GLY A 814 18.78 1.99 -3.89
C GLY A 814 17.41 1.31 -3.78
N ALA A 815 17.34 0.17 -3.08
CA ALA A 815 16.09 -0.58 -2.87
C ALA A 815 14.98 0.26 -2.20
N ASP A 816 15.33 1.33 -1.49
CA ASP A 816 14.42 2.25 -0.80
C ASP A 816 13.74 3.29 -1.72
N SER A 817 14.08 3.34 -3.02
CA SER A 817 13.42 4.29 -3.93
C SER A 817 11.95 3.89 -4.12
N ILE A 818 11.04 4.72 -3.60
CA ILE A 818 9.56 4.62 -3.54
C ILE A 818 8.86 4.43 -4.90
N ASN A 819 9.62 4.27 -5.99
CA ASN A 819 9.04 4.01 -7.29
C ASN A 819 9.05 2.52 -7.60
N ALA A 820 7.85 1.96 -7.79
CA ALA A 820 7.57 0.78 -8.61
C ALA A 820 8.31 0.79 -9.98
N ARG A 821 8.85 1.94 -10.39
CA ARG A 821 9.67 2.17 -11.58
C ARG A 821 11.09 1.58 -11.51
N HIS A 822 11.61 1.24 -10.33
CA HIS A 822 12.94 0.62 -10.21
C HIS A 822 12.92 -0.92 -10.19
N THR A 823 11.77 -1.55 -9.93
CA THR A 823 11.67 -3.02 -9.82
C THR A 823 11.90 -3.71 -11.16
N GLY A 824 11.33 -3.19 -12.26
CA GLY A 824 11.59 -3.73 -13.61
C GLY A 824 13.03 -3.55 -14.08
N VAL A 825 13.64 -2.40 -13.77
CA VAL A 825 15.05 -2.11 -14.08
C VAL A 825 15.99 -3.02 -13.28
N ALA A 826 15.75 -3.16 -11.99
CA ALA A 826 16.53 -4.02 -11.10
C ALA A 826 16.43 -5.47 -11.54
N PHE A 827 15.23 -5.95 -11.89
CA PHE A 827 15.02 -7.30 -12.41
C PHE A 827 15.78 -7.57 -13.72
N ARG A 828 15.80 -6.60 -14.65
CA ARG A 828 16.62 -6.69 -15.87
C ARG A 828 18.10 -6.84 -15.54
N TYR A 829 18.65 -6.07 -14.61
CA TYR A 829 20.05 -6.22 -14.19
C TYR A 829 20.31 -7.55 -13.47
N ILE A 830 19.34 -8.08 -12.71
CA ILE A 830 19.45 -9.42 -12.12
C ILE A 830 19.55 -10.50 -13.22
N LYS A 831 18.80 -10.35 -14.32
CA LYS A 831 18.85 -11.26 -15.48
C LYS A 831 20.16 -11.13 -16.26
N GLU A 832 20.56 -9.91 -16.62
CA GLU A 832 21.64 -9.61 -17.56
C GLU A 832 23.04 -9.59 -16.93
N SER A 833 23.18 -9.39 -15.61
CA SER A 833 24.50 -9.28 -14.99
C SER A 833 25.17 -10.63 -14.79
N ASP A 834 26.48 -10.69 -15.03
CA ASP A 834 27.33 -11.86 -14.79
C ASP A 834 27.61 -12.08 -13.30
N ALA A 835 27.61 -11.00 -12.51
CA ALA A 835 27.70 -11.04 -11.05
C ALA A 835 26.78 -10.00 -10.38
N ILE A 836 26.29 -10.34 -9.19
CA ILE A 836 25.42 -9.51 -8.35
C ILE A 836 26.13 -9.28 -7.02
N LEU A 837 26.34 -8.02 -6.66
CA LEU A 837 26.91 -7.59 -5.39
C LEU A 837 25.82 -6.88 -4.58
N TYR A 838 25.45 -7.43 -3.44
CA TYR A 838 24.45 -6.85 -2.56
C TYR A 838 25.12 -6.28 -1.30
N VAL A 839 25.02 -4.97 -1.09
CA VAL A 839 25.67 -4.26 0.02
C VAL A 839 24.63 -3.91 1.07
N THR A 840 24.87 -4.34 2.31
CA THR A 840 24.08 -3.99 3.49
C THR A 840 24.97 -3.32 4.53
N TYR A 841 24.41 -2.42 5.35
CA TYR A 841 25.19 -1.72 6.38
C TYR A 841 25.21 -2.50 7.69
N TYR A 842 26.35 -2.55 8.38
CA TYR A 842 26.55 -3.30 9.62
C TYR A 842 25.44 -3.09 10.67
N ASN A 843 25.03 -1.84 10.89
CA ASN A 843 24.01 -1.47 11.87
C ASN A 843 22.55 -1.67 11.40
N HIS A 844 22.33 -1.79 10.09
CA HIS A 844 21.01 -1.84 9.46
C HIS A 844 20.96 -3.00 8.47
N ALA A 845 21.28 -4.20 8.97
CA ALA A 845 21.22 -5.42 8.17
C ALA A 845 19.78 -5.70 7.72
N PHE A 846 19.48 -5.37 6.46
CA PHE A 846 18.20 -5.61 5.77
C PHE A 846 17.03 -4.79 6.35
N SER A 847 16.91 -3.55 5.87
CA SER A 847 15.75 -2.70 6.16
C SER A 847 14.44 -3.34 5.68
N LYS A 848 13.28 -2.81 6.11
CA LYS A 848 11.97 -3.27 5.60
C LYS A 848 11.88 -3.19 4.06
N ALA A 849 12.52 -2.21 3.45
CA ALA A 849 12.56 -2.05 1.99
C ALA A 849 13.54 -3.03 1.32
N ASP A 850 14.65 -3.39 1.97
CA ASP A 850 15.56 -4.44 1.48
C ASP A 850 14.91 -5.83 1.44
N ARG A 851 14.01 -6.11 2.39
CA ARG A 851 13.35 -7.41 2.53
C ARG A 851 12.66 -7.86 1.24
N GLU A 852 11.81 -7.02 0.65
CA GLU A 852 11.06 -7.43 -0.56
C GLU A 852 12.00 -7.67 -1.75
N PHE A 853 13.03 -6.83 -1.91
CA PHE A 853 14.03 -7.04 -2.96
C PHE A 853 14.85 -8.33 -2.75
N LEU A 854 15.21 -8.67 -1.51
CA LEU A 854 15.91 -9.91 -1.21
C LEU A 854 15.03 -11.15 -1.43
N ILE A 855 13.73 -11.05 -1.14
CA ILE A 855 12.75 -12.09 -1.49
C ILE A 855 12.68 -12.25 -3.01
N GLU A 856 12.68 -11.16 -3.78
CA GLU A 856 12.76 -11.20 -5.25
C GLU A 856 14.03 -11.90 -5.75
N LEU A 857 15.19 -11.57 -5.19
CA LEU A 857 16.45 -12.26 -5.50
C LEU A 857 16.38 -13.76 -5.15
N GLY A 858 15.80 -14.11 -4.00
CA GLY A 858 15.58 -15.49 -3.57
C GLY A 858 14.71 -16.28 -4.55
N ARG A 859 13.66 -15.67 -5.11
CA ARG A 859 12.76 -16.31 -6.10
C ARG A 859 13.50 -16.77 -7.36
N VAL A 860 14.53 -16.05 -7.78
CA VAL A 860 15.24 -16.31 -9.05
C VAL A 860 16.57 -17.05 -8.87
N LYS A 861 17.04 -17.27 -7.63
CA LYS A 861 18.34 -17.90 -7.35
C LYS A 861 18.55 -19.23 -8.09
N ASP A 862 17.56 -20.13 -8.07
CA ASP A 862 17.67 -21.47 -8.68
C ASP A 862 17.61 -21.46 -10.22
N VAL A 863 17.34 -20.31 -10.84
CA VAL A 863 17.32 -20.19 -12.30
C VAL A 863 18.75 -20.14 -12.85
N PHE A 864 19.68 -19.49 -12.16
CA PHE A 864 21.04 -19.28 -12.64
C PHE A 864 21.89 -20.57 -12.58
N GLU A 865 22.77 -20.77 -13.57
CA GLU A 865 23.67 -21.94 -13.64
C GLU A 865 24.84 -21.83 -12.65
N LEU A 866 25.31 -20.61 -12.38
CA LEU A 866 26.35 -20.30 -11.41
C LEU A 866 25.78 -19.46 -10.25
N ASP A 867 26.29 -19.68 -9.05
CA ASP A 867 25.98 -18.86 -7.87
C ASP A 867 26.71 -17.52 -7.97
N LYS A 868 26.10 -16.60 -8.71
CA LYS A 868 26.65 -15.29 -9.07
C LYS A 868 26.40 -14.18 -8.03
N MET A 869 25.90 -14.51 -6.84
CA MET A 869 25.47 -13.55 -5.81
C MET A 869 26.49 -13.45 -4.66
N PHE A 870 26.90 -12.23 -4.32
CA PHE A 870 27.80 -11.92 -3.21
C PHE A 870 27.14 -10.89 -2.30
N PHE A 871 27.18 -11.11 -0.99
CA PHE A 871 26.59 -10.23 0.02
C PHE A 871 27.71 -9.59 0.84
N VAL A 872 27.69 -8.27 0.95
CA VAL A 872 28.71 -7.47 1.62
C VAL A 872 28.09 -6.79 2.83
N VAL A 873 28.57 -7.13 4.03
CA VAL A 873 28.21 -6.44 5.27
C VAL A 873 29.23 -5.32 5.48
N ASN A 874 28.88 -4.12 4.99
CA ASN A 874 29.75 -2.96 4.98
C ASN A 874 29.81 -2.27 6.34
N ALA A 875 30.87 -1.49 6.58
CA ALA A 875 31.19 -0.84 7.86
C ALA A 875 31.47 -1.83 9.02
N ALA A 876 32.09 -2.97 8.70
CA ALA A 876 32.50 -3.97 9.70
C ALA A 876 33.49 -3.44 10.76
N ASP A 877 34.16 -2.30 10.50
CA ASP A 877 35.02 -1.61 11.46
C ASP A 877 34.29 -1.05 12.68
N LEU A 878 32.96 -0.94 12.62
CA LEU A 878 32.13 -0.52 13.74
C LEU A 878 32.00 -1.59 14.84
N ALA A 879 32.32 -2.86 14.55
CA ALA A 879 32.26 -3.92 15.54
C ALA A 879 33.25 -3.65 16.70
N LYS A 880 32.78 -3.79 17.95
CA LYS A 880 33.66 -3.63 19.12
C LYS A 880 34.69 -4.76 19.18
N ASN A 881 34.27 -5.97 18.80
CA ASN A 881 35.09 -7.18 18.80
C ASN A 881 34.60 -8.19 17.73
N GLU A 882 35.40 -9.24 17.52
CA GLU A 882 35.15 -10.29 16.53
C GLU A 882 33.88 -11.12 16.83
N SER A 883 33.52 -11.29 18.11
CA SER A 883 32.30 -12.01 18.50
C SER A 883 31.03 -11.26 18.07
N GLU A 884 31.00 -9.94 18.23
CA GLU A 884 29.89 -9.09 17.81
C GLU A 884 29.76 -9.09 16.29
N LEU A 885 30.89 -9.00 15.57
CA LEU A 885 30.91 -9.13 14.11
C LEU A 885 30.31 -10.47 13.67
N GLN A 886 30.72 -11.58 14.29
CA GLN A 886 30.20 -12.90 13.95
C GLN A 886 28.71 -13.03 14.22
N HIS A 887 28.19 -12.43 15.28
CA HIS A 887 26.76 -12.43 15.58
C HIS A 887 25.97 -11.69 14.49
N VAL A 888 26.44 -10.52 14.04
CA VAL A 888 25.80 -9.75 12.97
C VAL A 888 25.83 -10.51 11.64
N VAL A 889 26.97 -11.11 11.28
CA VAL A 889 27.09 -11.94 10.06
C VAL A 889 26.15 -13.13 10.13
N THR A 890 26.06 -13.83 11.27
CA THR A 890 25.12 -14.96 11.45
C THR A 890 23.66 -14.50 11.30
N HIS A 891 23.31 -13.35 11.88
CA HIS A 891 21.96 -12.79 11.73
C HIS A 891 21.63 -12.46 10.27
N VAL A 892 22.59 -11.89 9.54
CA VAL A 892 22.50 -11.62 8.10
C VAL A 892 22.29 -12.93 7.32
N GLU A 893 23.09 -13.97 7.61
CA GLU A 893 22.95 -15.28 6.96
C GLU A 893 21.57 -15.90 7.19
N ASP A 894 21.09 -15.91 8.43
CA ASP A 894 19.78 -16.46 8.80
C ASP A 894 18.63 -15.72 8.08
N ASN A 895 18.70 -14.39 7.99
CA ASN A 895 17.73 -13.59 7.25
C ASN A 895 17.74 -13.92 5.76
N LEU A 896 18.92 -13.99 5.13
CA LEU A 896 19.05 -14.38 3.71
C LEU A 896 18.46 -15.76 3.43
N ILE A 897 18.72 -16.73 4.33
CA ILE A 897 18.14 -18.07 4.24
C ILE A 897 16.62 -18.01 4.35
N SER A 898 16.07 -17.20 5.27
CA SER A 898 14.63 -17.01 5.44
C SER A 898 13.96 -16.41 4.19
N TYR A 899 14.70 -15.60 3.42
CA TYR A 899 14.25 -15.01 2.14
C TYR A 899 14.45 -15.94 0.94
N GLY A 900 14.91 -17.19 1.14
CA GLY A 900 15.08 -18.19 0.09
C GLY A 900 16.47 -18.22 -0.54
N ILE A 901 17.42 -17.41 -0.07
CA ILE A 901 18.79 -17.36 -0.57
C ILE A 901 19.64 -18.40 0.16
N ARG A 902 19.63 -19.63 -0.35
CA ARG A 902 20.35 -20.77 0.25
C ARG A 902 21.86 -20.65 0.03
N LYS A 903 22.68 -20.93 1.04
CA LYS A 903 24.16 -20.80 0.98
C LYS A 903 24.60 -19.40 0.52
N PRO A 904 24.27 -18.33 1.26
CA PRO A 904 24.72 -16.98 0.90
C PRO A 904 26.24 -16.85 1.06
N ARG A 905 26.90 -16.14 0.14
CA ARG A 905 28.32 -15.77 0.26
C ARG A 905 28.40 -14.41 0.95
N VAL A 906 28.64 -14.40 2.27
CA VAL A 906 28.60 -13.17 3.08
C VAL A 906 30.02 -12.73 3.45
N TYR A 907 30.35 -11.46 3.17
CA TYR A 907 31.67 -10.88 3.40
C TYR A 907 31.56 -9.62 4.28
N PRO A 908 32.08 -9.63 5.52
CA PRO A 908 32.20 -8.42 6.31
C PRO A 908 33.33 -7.53 5.78
N VAL A 909 33.02 -6.28 5.43
CA VAL A 909 33.97 -5.35 4.81
C VAL A 909 33.90 -3.96 5.45
N SER A 910 35.04 -3.28 5.57
CA SER A 910 35.12 -1.83 5.80
C SER A 910 35.57 -1.12 4.53
N SER A 911 34.61 -0.57 3.79
CA SER A 911 34.91 0.18 2.55
C SER A 911 35.82 1.39 2.80
N HIS A 912 35.69 2.04 3.96
CA HIS A 912 36.52 3.19 4.32
C HIS A 912 37.98 2.80 4.55
N ILE A 913 38.23 1.76 5.36
CA ILE A 913 39.60 1.28 5.59
C ILE A 913 40.22 0.81 4.28
N ALA A 914 39.46 0.07 3.46
CA ALA A 914 39.91 -0.40 2.15
C ALA A 914 40.31 0.76 1.22
N ALA A 915 39.43 1.74 1.03
CA ALA A 915 39.68 2.89 0.15
C ALA A 915 40.89 3.72 0.60
N LEU A 916 41.01 4.01 1.91
CA LEU A 916 42.14 4.75 2.46
C LEU A 916 43.46 3.97 2.32
N SER A 917 43.44 2.66 2.56
CA SER A 917 44.62 1.80 2.47
C SER A 917 45.14 1.68 1.03
N LYS A 918 44.24 1.54 0.05
CA LYS A 918 44.58 1.58 -1.38
C LYS A 918 45.07 2.96 -1.83
N GLY A 919 44.47 4.03 -1.31
CA GLY A 919 44.94 5.40 -1.53
C GLY A 919 46.35 5.64 -0.98
N LEU A 920 46.70 5.01 0.16
CA LEU A 920 48.05 5.02 0.72
C LEU A 920 49.05 4.31 -0.18
N GLU A 921 48.68 3.14 -0.71
CA GLU A 921 49.50 2.35 -1.64
C GLU A 921 49.83 3.13 -2.93
N LYS A 922 48.85 3.86 -3.47
CA LYS A 922 49.02 4.73 -4.65
C LYS A 922 49.79 6.04 -4.37
N GLY A 923 50.10 6.35 -3.11
CA GLY A 923 50.79 7.57 -2.72
C GLY A 923 49.93 8.85 -2.73
N ASN A 924 48.60 8.71 -2.86
CA ASN A 924 47.64 9.82 -3.06
C ASN A 924 46.89 10.21 -1.77
N LEU A 925 47.35 9.76 -0.60
CA LEU A 925 46.63 10.01 0.66
C LEU A 925 47.05 11.35 1.31
N SER A 926 46.08 12.24 1.53
CA SER A 926 46.28 13.48 2.28
C SER A 926 46.73 13.19 3.73
N LYS A 927 47.34 14.19 4.38
CA LYS A 927 47.76 14.05 5.79
C LYS A 927 46.58 13.74 6.72
N GLU A 928 45.45 14.39 6.47
CA GLU A 928 44.20 14.19 7.21
C GLU A 928 43.64 12.77 7.03
N ASN A 929 43.66 12.23 5.81
CA ASN A 929 43.23 10.87 5.52
C ASN A 929 44.18 9.80 6.11
N ARG A 930 45.49 10.11 6.25
CA ARG A 930 46.42 9.25 6.99
C ARG A 930 46.11 9.20 8.48
N ASP A 931 45.84 10.36 9.08
CA ASP A 931 45.47 10.45 10.49
C ASP A 931 44.15 9.69 10.74
N ARG A 932 43.17 9.82 9.83
CA ARG A 932 41.91 9.05 9.86
C ARG A 932 42.13 7.53 9.76
N LEU A 933 42.95 7.06 8.82
CA LEU A 933 43.28 5.64 8.68
C LEU A 933 43.95 5.09 9.95
N SER A 934 44.84 5.87 10.57
CA SER A 934 45.49 5.47 11.83
C SER A 934 44.49 5.30 12.98
N LYS A 935 43.48 6.18 13.07
CA LYS A 935 42.39 6.08 14.05
C LYS A 935 41.53 4.84 13.81
N LEU A 936 41.13 4.60 12.56
CA LEU A 936 40.30 3.45 12.18
C LEU A 936 40.99 2.11 12.47
N LEU A 937 42.30 2.02 12.22
CA LEU A 937 43.10 0.83 12.54
C LEU A 937 43.47 0.70 14.02
N LYS A 938 43.00 1.63 14.88
CA LYS A 938 43.27 1.65 16.34
C LYS A 938 44.77 1.60 16.68
N LEU A 939 45.63 2.16 15.81
CA LEU A 939 47.09 2.14 15.96
C LEU A 939 47.58 3.11 17.04
N LYS A 940 48.66 2.77 17.75
CA LYS A 940 49.31 3.71 18.67
C LYS A 940 50.06 4.77 17.87
N SER A 941 50.17 6.00 18.40
CA SER A 941 50.72 7.20 17.73
C SER A 941 52.17 7.14 17.19
N LYS A 942 52.82 5.97 17.22
CA LYS A 942 54.18 5.69 16.71
C LYS A 942 54.28 4.47 15.78
N GLU A 943 53.18 3.77 15.50
CA GLU A 943 53.19 2.61 14.60
C GLU A 943 53.10 3.07 13.14
N GLU A 944 53.94 2.50 12.26
CA GLU A 944 53.89 2.79 10.82
C GLU A 944 52.61 2.19 10.22
N ILE A 945 51.84 3.03 9.53
CA ILE A 945 50.63 2.61 8.82
C ILE A 945 51.05 1.83 7.58
N SER A 946 50.82 0.51 7.57
CA SER A 946 51.04 -0.33 6.39
C SER A 946 49.76 -0.44 5.56
N SER A 947 49.84 -0.14 4.25
CA SER A 947 48.70 -0.32 3.33
C SER A 947 48.21 -1.76 3.30
N SER A 948 49.13 -2.74 3.29
CA SER A 948 48.79 -4.17 3.25
C SER A 948 48.09 -4.64 4.53
N ALA A 949 48.45 -4.08 5.69
CA ALA A 949 47.78 -4.39 6.95
C ALA A 949 46.35 -3.82 6.95
N GLY A 950 46.17 -2.58 6.47
CA GLY A 950 44.85 -1.97 6.37
C GLY A 950 43.92 -2.66 5.37
N ILE A 951 44.44 -3.11 4.22
CA ILE A 951 43.66 -3.91 3.25
C ILE A 951 43.20 -5.22 3.89
N LYS A 952 44.08 -5.90 4.64
CA LYS A 952 43.71 -7.14 5.35
C LYS A 952 42.66 -6.90 6.42
N GLU A 953 42.83 -5.88 7.25
CA GLU A 953 41.89 -5.55 8.34
C GLU A 953 40.52 -5.11 7.80
N SER A 954 40.48 -4.53 6.60
CA SER A 954 39.22 -4.13 5.98
C SER A 954 38.32 -5.28 5.53
N GLY A 955 38.81 -6.53 5.50
CA GLY A 955 38.08 -7.69 4.97
C GLY A 955 37.94 -7.72 3.44
N ILE A 956 38.25 -6.63 2.73
CA ILE A 956 38.03 -6.53 1.27
C ILE A 956 38.85 -7.54 0.47
N GLN A 957 40.02 -7.97 0.98
CA GLN A 957 40.91 -8.88 0.27
C GLN A 957 40.27 -10.27 0.06
N GLU A 958 39.52 -10.77 1.04
CA GLU A 958 38.84 -12.07 0.95
C GLU A 958 37.76 -12.02 -0.13
N PHE A 959 36.94 -10.97 -0.10
CA PHE A 959 35.98 -10.69 -1.16
C PHE A 959 36.64 -10.58 -2.54
N GLU A 960 37.69 -9.76 -2.69
CA GLU A 960 38.36 -9.53 -3.98
C GLU A 960 38.98 -10.81 -4.54
N ASN A 961 39.54 -11.67 -3.70
CA ASN A 961 40.10 -12.94 -4.13
C ASN A 961 39.03 -13.86 -4.70
N ASP A 962 37.93 -14.06 -3.96
CA ASP A 962 36.83 -14.93 -4.39
C ASP A 962 36.10 -14.35 -5.61
N PHE A 963 35.86 -13.05 -5.62
CA PHE A 963 35.23 -12.33 -6.73
C PHE A 963 36.09 -12.38 -8.00
N THR A 964 37.39 -12.12 -7.87
CA THR A 964 38.31 -12.20 -9.01
C THR A 964 38.40 -13.63 -9.52
N HIS A 965 38.47 -14.64 -8.65
CA HIS A 965 38.45 -16.05 -9.06
C HIS A 965 37.19 -16.39 -9.85
N PHE A 966 36.01 -15.98 -9.36
CA PHE A 966 34.75 -16.20 -10.06
C PHE A 966 34.74 -15.61 -11.49
N ILE A 967 35.18 -14.36 -11.65
CA ILE A 967 35.25 -13.70 -12.97
C ILE A 967 36.32 -14.36 -13.87
N SER A 968 37.50 -14.62 -13.31
CA SER A 968 38.69 -15.03 -14.07
C SER A 968 38.79 -16.52 -14.38
N HIS A 969 38.20 -17.37 -13.56
CA HIS A 969 38.29 -18.83 -13.70
C HIS A 969 36.95 -19.44 -14.07
N ASP A 970 35.89 -19.13 -13.31
CA ASP A 970 34.60 -19.80 -13.52
C ASP A 970 33.92 -19.33 -14.82
N LEU A 971 33.77 -18.01 -15.02
CA LEU A 971 33.13 -17.46 -16.23
C LEU A 971 34.02 -17.58 -17.47
N THR A 972 35.28 -17.18 -17.33
CA THR A 972 36.27 -17.21 -18.42
C THR A 972 36.60 -18.64 -18.87
N GLY A 973 36.75 -19.57 -17.93
CA GLY A 973 37.08 -20.97 -18.23
C GLY A 973 36.01 -21.66 -19.08
N LEU A 974 34.73 -21.37 -18.83
CA LEU A 974 33.62 -21.88 -19.65
C LEU A 974 33.69 -21.40 -21.10
N ALA A 975 33.95 -20.12 -21.32
CA ALA A 975 34.06 -19.54 -22.66
C ALA A 975 35.26 -20.10 -23.44
N VAL A 976 36.42 -20.20 -22.80
CA VAL A 976 37.65 -20.72 -23.42
C VAL A 976 37.55 -22.22 -23.73
N ALA A 977 37.00 -23.02 -22.80
CA ALA A 977 36.79 -24.45 -23.03
C ALA A 977 35.88 -24.71 -24.23
N ALA A 978 34.83 -23.89 -24.39
CA ALA A 978 33.96 -23.96 -25.56
C ALA A 978 34.72 -23.65 -26.86
N GLY A 979 35.63 -22.66 -26.86
CA GLY A 979 36.48 -22.33 -28.00
C GLY A 979 37.41 -23.47 -28.42
N TYR A 980 38.18 -24.05 -27.48
CA TYR A 980 39.09 -25.16 -27.81
C TYR A 980 38.35 -26.42 -28.28
N ALA A 981 37.13 -26.66 -27.79
CA ALA A 981 36.28 -27.74 -28.28
C ALA A 981 35.97 -27.60 -29.78
N ASP A 982 35.89 -26.38 -30.33
CA ASP A 982 35.69 -26.16 -31.77
C ASP A 982 36.96 -26.42 -32.59
N ILE A 983 38.15 -26.15 -32.06
CA ILE A 983 39.41 -26.52 -32.70
C ILE A 983 39.53 -28.05 -32.78
N ASP A 984 39.21 -28.75 -31.68
CA ASP A 984 39.22 -30.22 -31.66
C ASP A 984 38.19 -30.82 -32.62
N ARG A 985 37.01 -30.19 -32.73
CA ARG A 985 36.00 -30.51 -33.74
C ARG A 985 36.56 -30.36 -35.17
N ALA A 986 37.24 -29.26 -35.48
CA ALA A 986 37.86 -29.05 -36.79
C ALA A 986 38.89 -30.15 -37.10
N ILE A 987 39.74 -30.49 -36.14
CA ILE A 987 40.73 -31.57 -36.25
C ILE A 987 40.05 -32.92 -36.53
N SER A 988 38.97 -33.24 -35.82
CA SER A 988 38.22 -34.49 -36.01
C SER A 988 37.63 -34.59 -37.42
N VAL A 989 37.05 -33.50 -37.94
CA VAL A 989 36.49 -33.44 -39.30
C VAL A 989 37.59 -33.66 -40.35
N ILE A 990 38.73 -32.99 -40.21
CA ILE A 990 39.86 -33.13 -41.14
C ILE A 990 40.41 -34.56 -41.13
N ASN A 991 40.56 -35.19 -39.97
CA ASN A 991 41.05 -36.56 -39.87
C ASN A 991 40.11 -37.57 -40.52
N ASP A 992 38.79 -37.37 -40.42
CA ASP A 992 37.80 -38.20 -41.12
C ASP A 992 37.94 -38.06 -42.64
N TRP A 993 38.19 -36.85 -43.15
CA TRP A 993 38.42 -36.62 -44.57
C TRP A 993 39.73 -37.23 -45.08
N VAL A 994 40.82 -37.15 -44.29
CA VAL A 994 42.09 -37.84 -44.61
C VAL A 994 41.87 -39.35 -44.70
N SER A 995 41.17 -39.95 -43.74
CA SER A 995 40.83 -41.37 -43.74
C SER A 995 40.01 -41.77 -44.98
N ALA A 996 39.02 -40.96 -45.35
CA ALA A 996 38.19 -41.20 -46.54
C ALA A 996 38.98 -41.12 -47.85
N SER A 997 39.92 -40.19 -47.96
CA SER A 997 40.74 -39.99 -49.17
C SER A 997 41.70 -41.17 -49.46
N ARG A 998 42.15 -41.88 -48.42
CA ARG A 998 43.12 -42.99 -48.51
C ARG A 998 42.50 -44.35 -48.91
N GLN A 999 41.19 -44.42 -49.09
CA GLN A 999 40.49 -45.68 -49.39
C GLN A 999 40.61 -46.10 -50.87
N ASP A 1000 40.37 -47.39 -51.16
CA ASP A 1000 40.39 -47.94 -52.51
C ASP A 1000 39.35 -47.29 -53.43
N LYS A 1001 39.69 -47.14 -54.72
CA LYS A 1001 38.85 -46.42 -55.71
C LYS A 1001 37.43 -46.99 -55.83
N ASN A 1002 37.28 -48.32 -55.84
CA ASN A 1002 35.97 -48.99 -55.88
C ASN A 1002 35.15 -48.78 -54.59
N ILE A 1003 35.81 -48.60 -53.45
CA ILE A 1003 35.15 -48.32 -52.16
C ILE A 1003 34.66 -46.87 -52.13
N ARG A 1004 35.46 -45.94 -52.66
CA ARG A 1004 35.13 -44.51 -52.75
C ARG A 1004 33.90 -44.24 -53.64
N GLU A 1005 33.82 -44.83 -54.83
CA GLU A 1005 32.65 -44.67 -55.71
C GLU A 1005 31.34 -45.18 -55.07
N LYS A 1006 31.41 -46.30 -54.33
CA LYS A 1006 30.25 -46.85 -53.62
C LYS A 1006 29.81 -45.95 -52.45
N GLN A 1007 30.77 -45.45 -51.68
CA GLN A 1007 30.49 -44.52 -50.57
C GLN A 1007 29.91 -43.20 -51.05
N LEU A 1008 30.34 -42.67 -52.21
CA LEU A 1008 29.87 -41.38 -52.72
C LEU A 1008 28.35 -41.40 -53.04
N ASN A 1009 27.84 -42.52 -53.55
CA ASN A 1009 26.40 -42.72 -53.78
C ASN A 1009 25.62 -42.96 -52.48
N GLU A 1010 26.16 -43.74 -51.53
CA GLU A 1010 25.53 -43.95 -50.22
C GLU A 1010 25.47 -42.66 -49.39
N LEU A 1011 26.50 -41.81 -49.45
CA LEU A 1011 26.60 -40.56 -48.71
C LEU A 1011 25.49 -39.56 -49.08
N GLN A 1012 25.15 -39.46 -50.36
CA GLN A 1012 24.07 -38.59 -50.82
C GLN A 1012 22.71 -39.03 -50.28
N LYS A 1013 22.45 -40.34 -50.23
CA LYS A 1013 21.21 -40.87 -49.67
C LYS A 1013 21.11 -40.58 -48.17
N ARG A 1014 22.18 -40.85 -47.41
CA ARG A 1014 22.20 -40.58 -45.96
C ARG A 1014 22.08 -39.10 -45.62
N LYS A 1015 22.60 -38.22 -46.47
CA LYS A 1015 22.37 -36.77 -46.38
C LYS A 1015 20.87 -36.45 -46.45
N GLU A 1016 20.19 -36.98 -47.47
CA GLU A 1016 18.75 -36.76 -47.66
C GLU A 1016 17.94 -37.32 -46.49
N ASP A 1017 18.26 -38.53 -46.02
CA ASP A 1017 17.60 -39.16 -44.86
C ASP A 1017 17.81 -38.32 -43.57
N SER A 1018 19.02 -37.77 -43.35
CA SER A 1018 19.32 -36.91 -42.20
C SER A 1018 18.60 -35.56 -42.25
N ILE A 1019 18.54 -34.91 -43.42
CA ILE A 1019 17.84 -33.63 -43.59
C ILE A 1019 16.33 -33.82 -43.45
N GLU A 1020 15.78 -34.90 -43.99
CA GLU A 1020 14.35 -35.21 -43.88
C GLU A 1020 13.95 -35.42 -42.42
N TYR A 1021 14.78 -36.11 -41.62
CA TYR A 1021 14.52 -36.28 -40.19
C TYR A 1021 14.44 -34.94 -39.44
N VAL A 1022 15.33 -33.99 -39.74
CA VAL A 1022 15.32 -32.65 -39.12
C VAL A 1022 14.05 -31.90 -39.51
N ARG A 1023 13.71 -31.86 -40.81
CA ARG A 1023 12.54 -31.12 -41.32
C ARG A 1023 11.19 -31.66 -40.91
N THR A 1024 11.12 -32.96 -40.62
CA THR A 1024 9.87 -33.65 -40.26
C THR A 1024 9.78 -33.96 -38.76
N PHE A 1025 10.65 -33.33 -37.96
CA PHE A 1025 10.69 -33.54 -36.53
C PHE A 1025 9.37 -33.07 -35.87
N ASP A 1026 8.80 -33.94 -35.03
CA ASP A 1026 7.53 -33.66 -34.37
C ASP A 1026 7.73 -32.77 -33.13
N HIS A 1027 7.30 -31.52 -33.23
CA HIS A 1027 7.29 -30.57 -32.12
C HIS A 1027 6.03 -30.62 -31.26
N GLU A 1028 4.98 -31.37 -31.62
CA GLU A 1028 3.74 -31.41 -30.82
C GLU A 1028 4.00 -31.95 -29.42
N SER A 1029 4.89 -32.94 -29.30
CA SER A 1029 5.27 -33.49 -28.00
C SER A 1029 5.96 -32.46 -27.10
N ASN A 1030 6.81 -31.61 -27.69
CA ASN A 1030 7.50 -30.52 -27.01
C ASN A 1030 6.52 -29.41 -26.59
N GLU A 1031 5.54 -29.07 -27.44
CA GLU A 1031 4.50 -28.09 -27.14
C GLU A 1031 3.65 -28.52 -25.94
N ARG A 1032 3.24 -29.81 -25.91
CA ARG A 1032 2.47 -30.36 -24.78
C ARG A 1032 3.28 -30.34 -23.48
N ALA A 1033 4.57 -30.67 -23.53
CA ALA A 1033 5.44 -30.62 -22.37
C ALA A 1033 5.63 -29.18 -21.86
N PHE A 1034 5.88 -28.23 -22.75
CA PHE A 1034 5.97 -26.79 -22.45
C PHE A 1034 4.70 -26.24 -21.81
N ASN A 1035 3.53 -26.55 -22.39
CA ASN A 1035 2.25 -26.10 -21.86
C ASN A 1035 1.91 -26.71 -20.50
N GLN A 1036 2.33 -27.96 -20.26
CA GLN A 1036 2.16 -28.60 -18.95
C GLN A 1036 3.09 -27.99 -17.89
N GLU A 1037 4.36 -27.78 -18.20
CA GLU A 1037 5.34 -27.18 -17.29
C GLU A 1037 4.93 -25.76 -16.89
N THR A 1038 4.60 -24.92 -17.87
CA THR A 1038 4.16 -23.53 -17.63
C THR A 1038 2.89 -23.48 -16.78
N LYS A 1039 1.95 -24.41 -17.00
CA LYS A 1039 0.75 -24.54 -16.16
C LYS A 1039 1.11 -24.92 -14.72
N GLU A 1040 2.03 -25.86 -14.51
CA GLU A 1040 2.46 -26.24 -13.16
C GLU A 1040 3.19 -25.09 -12.45
N LEU A 1041 4.10 -24.39 -13.14
CA LEU A 1041 4.82 -23.25 -12.59
C LEU A 1041 3.88 -22.13 -12.13
N VAL A 1042 2.88 -21.79 -12.96
CA VAL A 1042 1.87 -20.77 -12.62
C VAL A 1042 0.94 -21.25 -11.50
N TYR A 1043 0.56 -22.54 -11.47
CA TYR A 1043 -0.30 -23.09 -10.43
C TYR A 1043 0.28 -22.92 -9.01
N TYR A 1044 1.60 -23.05 -8.85
CA TYR A 1044 2.23 -22.85 -7.54
C TYR A 1044 2.33 -21.39 -7.09
N ILE A 1045 2.09 -20.42 -7.99
CA ILE A 1045 2.08 -18.99 -7.62
C ILE A 1045 0.90 -18.70 -6.68
N ASP A 1046 -0.30 -19.18 -7.04
CA ASP A 1046 -1.52 -19.06 -6.23
C ASP A 1046 -1.28 -19.51 -4.77
N GLN A 1047 -0.67 -20.68 -4.59
CA GLN A 1047 -0.35 -21.20 -3.26
C GLN A 1047 0.60 -20.30 -2.48
N ARG A 1048 1.66 -19.76 -3.12
CA ARG A 1048 2.64 -18.89 -2.45
C ARG A 1048 2.03 -17.55 -2.05
N ILE A 1049 1.20 -16.95 -2.90
CA ILE A 1049 0.49 -15.70 -2.61
C ILE A 1049 -0.40 -15.88 -1.38
N PHE A 1050 -1.20 -16.95 -1.32
CA PHE A 1050 -2.10 -17.16 -0.19
C PHE A 1050 -1.42 -17.68 1.09
N LEU A 1051 -0.24 -18.30 0.99
CA LEU A 1051 0.61 -18.58 2.15
C LEU A 1051 1.12 -17.29 2.82
N ARG A 1052 1.51 -16.29 2.02
CA ARG A 1052 1.96 -14.97 2.52
C ARG A 1052 0.80 -14.02 2.84
N PHE A 1053 -0.41 -14.28 2.36
CA PHE A 1053 -1.58 -13.41 2.56
C PHE A 1053 -1.83 -13.04 4.02
N SER A 1054 -1.60 -13.98 4.95
CA SER A 1054 -1.80 -13.72 6.37
C SER A 1054 -0.84 -12.68 6.94
N ASP A 1055 0.38 -12.58 6.42
CA ASP A 1055 1.36 -11.61 6.89
C ASP A 1055 1.06 -10.24 6.28
N VAL A 1056 0.82 -10.20 4.96
CA VAL A 1056 0.42 -8.97 4.25
C VAL A 1056 -0.86 -8.36 4.83
N PHE A 1057 -1.86 -9.20 5.13
CA PHE A 1057 -3.10 -8.73 5.75
C PHE A 1057 -2.85 -8.09 7.12
N LYS A 1058 -1.92 -8.64 7.92
CA LYS A 1058 -1.57 -8.03 9.22
C LYS A 1058 -0.90 -6.67 9.02
N GLU A 1059 -0.01 -6.57 8.04
CA GLU A 1059 0.67 -5.32 7.69
C GLU A 1059 -0.31 -4.25 7.19
N SER A 1060 -1.26 -4.58 6.30
CA SER A 1060 -2.24 -3.61 5.79
C SER A 1060 -3.33 -3.26 6.82
N PHE A 1061 -3.75 -4.20 7.67
CA PHE A 1061 -4.78 -3.99 8.71
C PHE A 1061 -4.16 -3.97 10.11
N ASN A 1062 -3.46 -2.87 10.42
CA ASN A 1062 -2.82 -2.61 11.71
C ASN A 1062 -3.50 -1.45 12.49
N PRO A 1063 -3.32 -1.35 13.82
CA PRO A 1063 -3.97 -0.30 14.63
C PRO A 1063 -3.63 1.12 14.19
N ALA A 1064 -2.37 1.37 13.79
CA ALA A 1064 -1.90 2.69 13.36
C ALA A 1064 -2.56 3.13 12.04
N ALA A 1065 -2.79 2.21 11.10
CA ALA A 1065 -3.49 2.50 9.85
C ALA A 1065 -4.95 2.94 10.09
N LEU A 1066 -5.56 2.45 11.17
CA LEU A 1066 -6.95 2.77 11.55
C LEU A 1066 -7.06 3.97 12.51
N SER A 1067 -5.99 4.37 13.20
CA SER A 1067 -5.95 5.55 14.07
C SER A 1067 -5.65 6.85 13.30
N LYS A 1068 -5.10 6.76 12.08
CA LYS A 1068 -4.68 7.89 11.23
C LYS A 1068 -5.78 8.84 10.75
N SER A 1069 -7.08 8.50 10.82
CA SER A 1069 -8.16 9.39 10.36
C SER A 1069 -8.97 9.95 11.54
N LYS A 1070 -8.83 11.26 11.80
CA LYS A 1070 -9.72 12.05 12.67
C LYS A 1070 -11.13 12.17 12.06
N GLY A 1071 -11.86 11.05 11.97
CA GLY A 1071 -13.31 11.04 11.75
C GLY A 1071 -13.92 10.13 10.68
N ASN A 1072 -13.16 9.31 9.92
CA ASN A 1072 -13.75 8.43 8.90
C ASN A 1072 -13.09 7.05 8.80
N VAL A 1073 -13.32 6.20 9.80
CA VAL A 1073 -12.78 4.83 9.89
C VAL A 1073 -13.09 3.99 8.64
N LYS A 1074 -14.22 4.24 7.96
CA LYS A 1074 -14.57 3.54 6.71
C LYS A 1074 -13.61 3.85 5.57
N GLU A 1075 -13.12 5.09 5.50
CA GLU A 1075 -12.17 5.51 4.47
C GLU A 1075 -10.80 4.89 4.74
N SER A 1076 -10.34 4.92 6.01
CA SER A 1076 -9.12 4.20 6.42
C SER A 1076 -9.19 2.70 6.14
N LEU A 1077 -10.35 2.07 6.36
CA LEU A 1077 -10.56 0.65 6.02
C LEU A 1077 -10.54 0.38 4.51
N ILE A 1078 -11.06 1.32 3.70
CA ILE A 1078 -10.93 1.23 2.24
C ILE A 1078 -9.47 1.38 1.82
N ASP A 1079 -8.73 2.29 2.45
CA ASP A 1079 -7.31 2.49 2.14
C ASP A 1079 -6.48 1.25 2.50
N CYS A 1080 -6.73 0.63 3.66
CA CYS A 1080 -6.14 -0.66 4.03
C CYS A 1080 -6.46 -1.75 2.99
N LEU A 1081 -7.71 -1.80 2.50
CA LEU A 1081 -8.12 -2.75 1.47
C LEU A 1081 -7.40 -2.49 0.13
N LYS A 1082 -7.29 -1.23 -0.29
CA LYS A 1082 -6.56 -0.85 -1.51
C LYS A 1082 -5.08 -1.18 -1.40
N GLU A 1083 -4.48 -0.95 -0.23
CA GLU A 1083 -3.08 -1.30 0.06
C GLU A 1083 -2.86 -2.81 -0.03
N LEU A 1084 -3.74 -3.61 0.58
CA LEU A 1084 -3.70 -5.07 0.47
C LEU A 1084 -3.79 -5.54 -1.00
N ILE A 1085 -4.73 -5.00 -1.78
CA ILE A 1085 -4.89 -5.34 -3.19
C ILE A 1085 -3.67 -4.92 -4.00
N GLY A 1086 -3.15 -3.73 -3.75
CA GLY A 1086 -1.93 -3.22 -4.39
C GLY A 1086 -0.72 -4.11 -4.10
N PHE A 1087 -0.55 -4.55 -2.85
CA PHE A 1087 0.51 -5.49 -2.49
C PHE A 1087 0.36 -6.85 -3.20
N ILE A 1088 -0.86 -7.39 -3.27
CA ILE A 1088 -1.10 -8.67 -3.96
C ILE A 1088 -0.81 -8.54 -5.46
N GLY A 1089 -1.23 -7.45 -6.10
CA GLY A 1089 -0.95 -7.20 -7.51
C GLY A 1089 0.56 -7.07 -7.79
N PHE A 1090 1.26 -6.32 -6.94
CA PHE A 1090 2.72 -6.22 -6.97
C PHE A 1090 3.37 -7.61 -6.83
N ASP A 1091 3.00 -8.39 -5.80
CA ASP A 1091 3.62 -9.68 -5.51
C ASP A 1091 3.34 -10.72 -6.62
N LEU A 1092 2.16 -10.66 -7.24
CA LEU A 1092 1.81 -11.46 -8.43
C LEU A 1092 2.69 -11.13 -9.62
N ALA A 1093 2.91 -9.85 -9.91
CA ALA A 1093 3.78 -9.43 -11.01
C ALA A 1093 5.21 -9.96 -10.80
N GLN A 1094 5.73 -9.91 -9.58
CA GLN A 1094 7.05 -10.46 -9.26
C GLN A 1094 7.14 -11.97 -9.42
N GLU A 1095 6.14 -12.71 -8.93
CA GLU A 1095 6.07 -14.16 -9.11
C GLU A 1095 5.97 -14.56 -10.58
N MET A 1096 5.25 -13.77 -11.39
CA MET A 1096 5.17 -13.97 -12.84
C MET A 1096 6.50 -13.70 -13.53
N ARG A 1097 7.23 -12.64 -13.17
CA ARG A 1097 8.60 -12.35 -13.68
C ARG A 1097 9.58 -13.49 -13.36
N ALA A 1098 9.57 -13.98 -12.11
CA ALA A 1098 10.38 -15.12 -11.72
C ALA A 1098 9.98 -16.40 -12.48
N THR A 1099 8.68 -16.60 -12.71
CA THR A 1099 8.16 -17.74 -13.48
C THR A 1099 8.53 -17.65 -14.95
N ALA A 1100 8.56 -16.46 -15.54
CA ALA A 1100 9.03 -16.24 -16.90
C ALA A 1100 10.47 -16.72 -17.09
N LEU A 1101 11.37 -16.41 -16.14
CA LEU A 1101 12.75 -16.91 -16.17
C LEU A 1101 12.84 -18.45 -16.03
N ARG A 1102 11.99 -19.06 -15.21
CA ARG A 1102 11.91 -20.54 -15.10
C ARG A 1102 11.39 -21.16 -16.41
N THR A 1103 10.42 -20.53 -17.05
CA THR A 1103 9.91 -20.93 -18.36
C THR A 1103 10.98 -20.79 -19.44
N GLU A 1104 11.75 -19.70 -19.46
CA GLU A 1104 12.88 -19.51 -20.36
C GLU A 1104 13.94 -20.62 -20.22
N LYS A 1105 14.32 -20.95 -18.98
CA LYS A 1105 15.22 -22.09 -18.69
C LYS A 1105 14.66 -23.40 -19.22
N TYR A 1106 13.35 -23.61 -19.10
CA TYR A 1106 12.69 -24.81 -19.61
C TYR A 1106 12.64 -24.84 -21.15
N VAL A 1107 12.42 -23.70 -21.81
CA VAL A 1107 12.54 -23.58 -23.27
C VAL A 1107 13.93 -24.03 -23.73
N TRP A 1108 14.99 -23.51 -23.11
CA TRP A 1108 16.35 -23.92 -23.43
C TRP A 1108 16.61 -25.41 -23.17
N LYS A 1109 16.02 -25.98 -22.12
CA LYS A 1109 16.07 -27.43 -21.87
C LYS A 1109 15.46 -28.23 -23.02
N ILE A 1110 14.28 -27.85 -23.52
CA ILE A 1110 13.64 -28.54 -24.65
C ILE A 1110 14.44 -28.36 -25.94
N VAL A 1111 15.01 -27.17 -26.17
CA VAL A 1111 15.92 -26.91 -27.30
C VAL A 1111 17.14 -27.82 -27.23
N ASP A 1112 17.79 -27.92 -26.06
CA ASP A 1112 18.96 -28.79 -25.84
C ASP A 1112 18.62 -30.29 -26.06
N GLU A 1113 17.45 -30.73 -25.60
CA GLU A 1113 16.95 -32.10 -25.86
C GLU A 1113 16.68 -32.35 -27.34
N THR A 1114 16.12 -31.38 -28.05
CA THR A 1114 15.84 -31.44 -29.50
C THR A 1114 17.13 -31.48 -30.30
N TYR A 1115 18.08 -30.61 -29.96
CA TYR A 1115 19.42 -30.61 -30.54
C TYR A 1115 20.16 -31.92 -30.30
N THR A 1116 20.04 -32.50 -29.10
CA THR A 1116 20.65 -33.79 -28.79
C THR A 1116 20.08 -34.91 -29.68
N LYS A 1117 18.76 -34.88 -29.97
CA LYS A 1117 18.12 -35.82 -30.92
C LYS A 1117 18.64 -35.60 -32.34
N PHE A 1118 18.70 -34.36 -32.82
CA PHE A 1118 19.28 -34.02 -34.12
C PHE A 1118 20.73 -34.50 -34.24
N LYS A 1119 21.57 -34.18 -33.25
CA LYS A 1119 22.97 -34.61 -33.18
C LYS A 1119 23.11 -36.12 -33.23
N LYS A 1120 22.33 -36.84 -32.42
CA LYS A 1120 22.38 -38.31 -32.38
C LYS A 1120 21.99 -38.94 -33.72
N THR A 1121 20.91 -38.47 -34.34
CA THR A 1121 20.44 -39.00 -35.63
C THR A 1121 21.38 -38.65 -36.76
N ALA A 1122 21.79 -37.38 -36.87
CA ALA A 1122 22.69 -36.91 -37.91
C ALA A 1122 24.07 -37.61 -37.83
N THR A 1123 24.61 -37.83 -36.63
CA THR A 1123 25.87 -38.57 -36.44
C THR A 1123 25.73 -40.06 -36.75
N ALA A 1124 24.56 -40.66 -36.50
CA ALA A 1124 24.29 -42.06 -36.84
C ALA A 1124 24.22 -42.28 -38.35
N GLU A 1125 23.57 -41.36 -39.09
CA GLU A 1125 23.52 -41.40 -40.55
C GLU A 1125 24.86 -41.02 -41.19
N LEU A 1126 25.55 -40.03 -40.62
CA LEU A 1126 26.82 -39.49 -41.12
C LEU A 1126 27.94 -39.65 -40.07
N PRO A 1127 28.59 -40.83 -40.01
CA PRO A 1127 29.75 -41.03 -39.14
C PRO A 1127 30.86 -40.02 -39.43
N GLY A 1128 31.35 -39.35 -38.39
CA GLY A 1128 32.35 -38.29 -38.47
C GLY A 1128 31.77 -36.87 -38.50
N LEU A 1129 30.45 -36.72 -38.63
CA LEU A 1129 29.77 -35.44 -38.44
C LEU A 1129 29.86 -35.00 -36.97
N GLN A 1130 30.31 -33.77 -36.74
CA GLN A 1130 30.27 -33.14 -35.44
C GLN A 1130 29.55 -31.80 -35.56
N LEU A 1131 28.43 -31.67 -34.84
CA LEU A 1131 27.65 -30.44 -34.82
C LEU A 1131 28.22 -29.43 -33.82
N SER A 1132 28.18 -28.13 -34.15
CA SER A 1132 28.66 -27.06 -33.26
C SER A 1132 27.64 -26.73 -32.17
N ALA A 1133 28.11 -26.28 -31.00
CA ALA A 1133 27.24 -25.96 -29.87
C ALA A 1133 26.22 -24.84 -30.20
N ILE A 1134 25.10 -24.83 -29.47
CA ILE A 1134 24.09 -23.79 -29.56
C ILE A 1134 24.50 -22.61 -28.68
N GLU A 1135 24.28 -21.41 -29.17
CA GLU A 1135 24.47 -20.19 -28.39
C GLU A 1135 23.15 -19.80 -27.73
N LYS A 1136 23.16 -19.75 -26.40
CA LYS A 1136 22.00 -19.36 -25.62
C LYS A 1136 21.96 -17.84 -25.52
N HIS A 1137 20.80 -17.26 -25.77
CA HIS A 1137 20.53 -15.83 -25.61
C HIS A 1137 19.27 -15.64 -24.76
N SER A 1138 19.12 -14.46 -24.18
CA SER A 1138 17.92 -14.11 -23.42
C SER A 1138 16.76 -13.78 -24.35
N PHE A 1139 15.54 -14.19 -23.98
CA PHE A 1139 14.33 -13.78 -24.68
C PHE A 1139 13.72 -12.50 -24.08
N ASP A 1140 12.94 -11.79 -24.88
CA ASP A 1140 12.11 -10.69 -24.42
C ASP A 1140 11.05 -11.21 -23.44
N MET A 1141 10.98 -10.58 -22.27
CA MET A 1141 10.03 -10.94 -21.24
C MET A 1141 8.69 -10.23 -21.49
N PRO A 1142 7.54 -10.91 -21.33
CA PRO A 1142 6.23 -10.25 -21.33
C PRO A 1142 6.11 -9.24 -20.19
N ASP A 1143 5.36 -8.16 -20.41
CA ASP A 1143 5.06 -7.20 -19.34
C ASP A 1143 4.01 -7.76 -18.36
N PHE A 1144 4.32 -7.66 -17.08
CA PHE A 1144 3.44 -8.02 -15.98
C PHE A 1144 3.06 -6.76 -15.19
N GLU A 1145 1.84 -6.30 -15.43
CA GLU A 1145 1.24 -5.16 -14.73
C GLU A 1145 1.09 -5.47 -13.24
N GLU A 1146 1.37 -4.48 -12.39
CA GLU A 1146 1.28 -4.60 -10.93
C GLU A 1146 -0.14 -4.35 -10.41
N GLU A 1147 -1.06 -3.91 -11.26
CA GLU A 1147 -2.45 -3.67 -10.89
C GLU A 1147 -3.26 -4.98 -10.91
N LEU A 1148 -3.86 -5.31 -9.76
CA LEU A 1148 -4.84 -6.40 -9.66
C LEU A 1148 -6.25 -5.84 -9.90
N VAL A 1149 -6.81 -6.11 -11.08
CA VAL A 1149 -8.17 -5.69 -11.42
C VAL A 1149 -9.20 -6.49 -10.63
N VAL A 1150 -9.99 -5.80 -9.81
CA VAL A 1150 -11.09 -6.38 -9.02
C VAL A 1150 -12.43 -5.87 -9.54
N GLU A 1151 -13.11 -6.68 -10.36
CA GLU A 1151 -14.38 -6.32 -11.02
C GLU A 1151 -15.50 -5.90 -10.05
N HIS A 1152 -15.48 -6.40 -8.81
CA HIS A 1152 -16.50 -6.17 -7.79
C HIS A 1152 -15.94 -5.53 -6.52
N PHE A 1153 -15.16 -4.47 -6.66
CA PHE A 1153 -14.55 -3.76 -5.53
C PHE A 1153 -15.59 -3.33 -4.46
N ASP A 1154 -16.83 -2.98 -4.86
CA ASP A 1154 -17.89 -2.63 -3.91
C ASP A 1154 -18.35 -3.81 -3.04
N LYS A 1155 -18.23 -5.06 -3.52
CA LYS A 1155 -18.49 -6.26 -2.73
C LYS A 1155 -17.45 -6.40 -1.61
N LEU A 1156 -16.17 -6.17 -1.93
CA LEU A 1156 -15.09 -6.18 -0.94
C LEU A 1156 -15.29 -5.06 0.11
N LYS A 1157 -15.67 -3.84 -0.31
CA LYS A 1157 -16.04 -2.76 0.62
C LYS A 1157 -17.15 -3.21 1.58
N GLY A 1158 -18.20 -3.85 1.05
CA GLY A 1158 -19.30 -4.38 1.86
C GLY A 1158 -18.84 -5.43 2.90
N ILE A 1159 -17.89 -6.29 2.53
CA ILE A 1159 -17.29 -7.29 3.44
C ILE A 1159 -16.47 -6.63 4.54
N VAL A 1160 -15.63 -5.65 4.18
CA VAL A 1160 -14.83 -4.88 5.14
C VAL A 1160 -15.75 -4.14 6.12
N PHE A 1161 -16.75 -3.42 5.62
CA PHE A 1161 -17.70 -2.66 6.45
C PHE A 1161 -18.59 -3.54 7.33
N SER A 1162 -18.97 -4.74 6.87
CA SER A 1162 -19.79 -5.65 7.67
C SER A 1162 -19.01 -6.41 8.73
N SER A 1163 -17.70 -6.59 8.52
CA SER A 1163 -16.82 -7.30 9.45
C SER A 1163 -16.22 -6.38 10.51
N PHE A 1164 -16.21 -5.06 10.26
CA PHE A 1164 -15.76 -4.05 11.21
C PHE A 1164 -16.95 -3.41 11.95
N LYS A 1165 -17.05 -3.62 13.27
CA LYS A 1165 -18.04 -2.92 14.12
C LYS A 1165 -17.38 -1.91 15.06
N SER A 1166 -16.29 -2.29 15.73
CA SER A 1166 -15.46 -1.40 16.55
C SER A 1166 -14.00 -1.87 16.51
N PRO A 1167 -13.01 -0.98 16.77
CA PRO A 1167 -11.59 -1.36 16.86
C PRO A 1167 -11.36 -2.47 17.88
N LYS A 1168 -12.00 -2.38 19.07
CA LYS A 1168 -11.91 -3.39 20.13
C LYS A 1168 -12.40 -4.77 19.67
N GLN A 1169 -13.57 -4.83 19.02
CA GLN A 1169 -14.06 -6.12 18.50
C GLN A 1169 -13.16 -6.65 17.37
N PHE A 1170 -12.65 -5.76 16.53
CA PHE A 1170 -11.83 -6.13 15.38
C PHE A 1170 -10.49 -6.73 15.81
N PHE A 1171 -9.77 -6.10 16.73
CA PHE A 1171 -8.45 -6.54 17.18
C PHE A 1171 -8.48 -7.53 18.35
N GLU A 1172 -9.45 -7.44 19.27
CA GLU A 1172 -9.47 -8.29 20.48
C GLU A 1172 -10.48 -9.46 20.41
N GLN A 1173 -11.49 -9.41 19.53
CA GLN A 1173 -12.59 -10.41 19.48
C GLN A 1173 -12.73 -11.11 18.12
N ASN A 1174 -11.63 -11.66 17.59
CA ASN A 1174 -11.58 -12.47 16.35
C ASN A 1174 -12.14 -11.80 15.07
N GLY A 1175 -12.51 -10.52 15.08
CA GLY A 1175 -13.07 -9.82 13.91
C GLY A 1175 -12.07 -9.71 12.75
N LYS A 1176 -10.79 -9.47 13.08
CA LYS A 1176 -9.66 -9.44 12.13
C LYS A 1176 -9.51 -10.76 11.37
N GLU A 1177 -9.61 -11.88 12.06
CA GLU A 1177 -9.45 -13.20 11.45
C GLU A 1177 -10.62 -13.57 10.52
N LEU A 1178 -11.85 -13.22 10.91
CA LEU A 1178 -13.04 -13.42 10.06
C LEU A 1178 -12.99 -12.56 8.78
N LEU A 1179 -12.49 -11.32 8.89
CA LEU A 1179 -12.31 -10.46 7.71
C LEU A 1179 -11.24 -11.05 6.78
N LYS A 1180 -10.13 -11.52 7.35
CA LYS A 1180 -9.04 -12.16 6.60
C LYS A 1180 -9.55 -13.31 5.75
N GLU A 1181 -10.26 -14.27 6.36
CA GLU A 1181 -10.79 -15.45 5.66
C GLU A 1181 -11.73 -15.07 4.50
N LYS A 1182 -12.63 -14.11 4.72
CA LYS A 1182 -13.57 -13.66 3.67
C LYS A 1182 -12.87 -12.93 2.54
N LEU A 1183 -11.90 -12.06 2.84
CA LEU A 1183 -11.13 -11.36 1.81
C LEU A 1183 -10.27 -12.36 1.03
N GLU A 1184 -9.66 -13.32 1.70
CA GLU A 1184 -8.89 -14.39 1.05
C GLU A 1184 -9.75 -15.17 0.06
N GLU A 1185 -10.96 -15.57 0.45
CA GLU A 1185 -11.90 -16.31 -0.41
C GLU A 1185 -12.33 -15.48 -1.64
N GLU A 1186 -12.63 -14.19 -1.45
CA GLU A 1186 -13.07 -13.32 -2.55
C GLU A 1186 -11.93 -12.91 -3.49
N LEU A 1187 -10.71 -12.78 -2.98
CA LEU A 1187 -9.53 -12.41 -3.78
C LEU A 1187 -8.98 -13.58 -4.61
N LYS A 1188 -9.34 -14.84 -4.30
CA LYS A 1188 -8.99 -16.00 -5.14
C LYS A 1188 -9.45 -15.86 -6.58
N SER A 1189 -10.63 -15.30 -6.84
CA SER A 1189 -11.13 -15.16 -8.21
C SER A 1189 -10.34 -14.13 -9.03
N PRO A 1190 -10.14 -12.88 -8.57
CA PRO A 1190 -9.26 -11.92 -9.24
C PRO A 1190 -7.83 -12.44 -9.48
N VAL A 1191 -7.23 -13.07 -8.46
CA VAL A 1191 -5.88 -13.65 -8.55
C VAL A 1191 -5.82 -14.71 -9.65
N ASN A 1192 -6.76 -15.66 -9.66
CA ASN A 1192 -6.80 -16.70 -10.69
C ASN A 1192 -7.05 -16.13 -12.10
N HIS A 1193 -7.87 -15.08 -12.23
CA HIS A 1193 -8.09 -14.41 -13.50
C HIS A 1193 -6.79 -13.78 -14.04
N TYR A 1194 -6.07 -13.05 -13.18
CA TYR A 1194 -4.76 -12.49 -13.50
C TYR A 1194 -3.78 -13.57 -13.95
N LEU A 1195 -3.64 -14.66 -13.17
CA LEU A 1195 -2.72 -15.75 -13.48
C LEU A 1195 -3.08 -16.46 -14.79
N GLU A 1196 -4.35 -16.71 -15.08
CA GLU A 1196 -4.77 -17.34 -16.33
C GLU A 1196 -4.49 -16.46 -17.56
N GLN A 1197 -4.74 -15.15 -17.46
CA GLN A 1197 -4.42 -14.20 -18.52
C GLN A 1197 -2.90 -14.17 -18.78
N LYS A 1198 -2.11 -13.90 -17.74
CA LYS A 1198 -0.65 -13.76 -17.87
C LYS A 1198 0.04 -15.08 -18.23
N LYS A 1199 -0.52 -16.23 -17.86
CA LYS A 1199 -0.07 -17.55 -18.36
C LYS A 1199 -0.23 -17.68 -19.87
N SER A 1200 -1.34 -17.21 -20.43
CA SER A 1200 -1.57 -17.24 -21.89
C SER A 1200 -0.56 -16.36 -22.62
N ASP A 1201 -0.27 -15.17 -22.08
CA ASP A 1201 0.74 -14.25 -22.62
C ASP A 1201 2.13 -14.89 -22.58
N LEU A 1202 2.47 -15.49 -21.43
CA LEU A 1202 3.73 -16.21 -21.22
C LEU A 1202 3.91 -17.39 -22.18
N GLN A 1203 2.89 -18.24 -22.31
CA GLN A 1203 2.92 -19.38 -23.23
C GLN A 1203 3.09 -18.93 -24.68
N THR A 1204 2.37 -17.89 -25.09
CA THR A 1204 2.43 -17.35 -26.45
C THR A 1204 3.82 -16.79 -26.77
N ALA A 1205 4.38 -15.97 -25.87
CA ALA A 1205 5.67 -15.33 -26.07
C ALA A 1205 6.81 -16.35 -26.13
N TYR A 1206 6.91 -17.23 -25.14
CA TYR A 1206 8.01 -18.19 -25.04
C TYR A 1206 7.90 -19.37 -26.02
N TRP A 1207 6.69 -19.76 -26.42
CA TRP A 1207 6.52 -20.74 -27.50
C TRP A 1207 6.94 -20.16 -28.85
N LYS A 1208 6.59 -18.90 -29.13
CA LYS A 1208 7.07 -18.21 -30.33
C LYS A 1208 8.60 -18.09 -30.33
N ALA A 1209 9.20 -17.77 -29.18
CA ALA A 1209 10.66 -17.76 -29.04
C ALA A 1209 11.28 -19.14 -29.32
N TYR A 1210 10.69 -20.21 -28.76
CA TYR A 1210 11.09 -21.59 -29.05
C TYR A 1210 11.04 -21.91 -30.55
N GLN A 1211 9.95 -21.53 -31.23
CA GLN A 1211 9.80 -21.77 -32.68
C GLN A 1211 10.90 -21.09 -33.48
N ILE A 1212 11.19 -19.82 -33.19
CA ILE A 1212 12.26 -19.06 -33.86
C ILE A 1212 13.62 -19.75 -33.65
N VAL A 1213 13.96 -20.07 -32.40
CA VAL A 1213 15.24 -20.70 -32.08
C VAL A 1213 15.38 -22.08 -32.73
N VAL A 1214 14.29 -22.86 -32.79
CA VAL A 1214 14.33 -24.18 -33.40
C VAL A 1214 14.38 -24.12 -34.92
N GLU A 1215 13.70 -23.17 -35.56
CA GLU A 1215 13.86 -22.93 -37.01
C GLU A 1215 15.31 -22.57 -37.36
N GLU A 1216 15.94 -21.69 -36.57
CA GLU A 1216 17.37 -21.36 -36.70
C GLU A 1216 18.26 -22.58 -36.48
N LEU A 1217 17.92 -23.41 -35.48
CA LEU A 1217 18.63 -24.64 -35.17
C LEU A 1217 18.54 -25.67 -36.31
N GLU A 1218 17.35 -25.90 -36.84
CA GLU A 1218 17.13 -26.82 -37.96
C GLU A 1218 17.93 -26.39 -39.18
N GLN A 1219 17.89 -25.10 -39.52
CA GLN A 1219 18.65 -24.55 -40.62
C GLN A 1219 20.15 -24.71 -40.39
N LYS A 1220 20.63 -24.43 -39.18
CA LYS A 1220 22.03 -24.63 -38.78
C LYS A 1220 22.48 -26.09 -38.95
N VAL A 1221 21.70 -27.05 -38.45
CA VAL A 1221 22.02 -28.48 -38.58
C VAL A 1221 22.01 -28.92 -40.04
N ILE A 1222 21.05 -28.46 -40.84
CA ILE A 1222 20.98 -28.74 -42.28
C ILE A 1222 22.23 -28.23 -42.99
N ASP A 1223 22.66 -27.00 -42.68
CA ASP A 1223 23.85 -26.40 -43.27
C ASP A 1223 25.13 -27.15 -42.86
N GLU A 1224 25.27 -27.55 -41.60
CA GLU A 1224 26.40 -28.37 -41.15
C GLU A 1224 26.43 -29.76 -41.80
N VAL A 1225 25.26 -30.41 -41.98
CA VAL A 1225 25.12 -31.66 -42.73
C VAL A 1225 25.52 -31.47 -44.20
N ASN A 1226 25.06 -30.40 -44.83
CA ASN A 1226 25.42 -30.06 -46.21
C ASN A 1226 26.93 -29.89 -46.35
N ASN A 1227 27.54 -29.06 -45.50
CA ASN A 1227 28.96 -28.75 -45.52
C ASN A 1227 29.81 -29.99 -45.28
N HIS A 1228 29.46 -30.83 -44.31
CA HIS A 1228 30.17 -32.08 -44.04
C HIS A 1228 30.15 -33.02 -45.26
N VAL A 1229 28.99 -33.18 -45.91
CA VAL A 1229 28.86 -34.05 -47.09
C VAL A 1229 29.60 -33.49 -48.29
N GLU A 1230 29.58 -32.18 -48.52
CA GLU A 1230 30.34 -31.54 -49.59
C GLU A 1230 31.85 -31.70 -49.40
N GLY A 1231 32.36 -31.45 -48.20
CA GLY A 1231 33.77 -31.66 -47.88
C GLY A 1231 34.20 -33.13 -47.97
N LYS A 1232 33.37 -34.06 -47.51
CA LYS A 1232 33.63 -35.50 -47.64
C LYS A 1232 33.59 -35.97 -49.11
N LYS A 1233 32.72 -35.39 -49.94
CA LYS A 1233 32.75 -35.61 -51.41
C LYS A 1233 34.02 -35.05 -52.05
N ALA A 1234 34.46 -33.86 -51.65
CA ALA A 1234 35.70 -33.26 -52.12
C ALA A 1234 36.92 -34.15 -51.80
N ALA A 1235 36.96 -34.71 -50.59
CA ALA A 1235 37.99 -35.66 -50.17
C ALA A 1235 37.92 -37.00 -50.93
N LEU A 1236 36.73 -37.58 -51.11
CA LEU A 1236 36.54 -38.84 -51.84
C LEU A 1236 36.84 -38.73 -53.34
N SER A 1237 36.61 -37.55 -53.92
CA SER A 1237 36.88 -37.24 -55.34
C SER A 1237 38.33 -36.85 -55.63
N VAL A 1238 39.21 -36.82 -54.61
CA VAL A 1238 40.63 -36.40 -54.72
C VAL A 1238 40.80 -34.97 -55.24
N SER A 1239 39.83 -34.11 -54.94
CA SER A 1239 39.93 -32.67 -55.26
C SER A 1239 40.82 -31.92 -54.25
N ILE A 1240 41.06 -32.52 -53.08
CA ILE A 1240 41.94 -32.02 -52.02
C ILE A 1240 43.05 -33.03 -51.79
N ASP A 1241 44.29 -32.55 -51.70
CA ASP A 1241 45.46 -33.38 -51.44
C ASP A 1241 45.48 -33.90 -49.97
N PRO A 1242 45.57 -35.22 -49.73
CA PRO A 1242 45.56 -35.80 -48.38
C PRO A 1242 46.73 -35.35 -47.50
N GLU A 1243 47.91 -35.11 -48.08
CA GLU A 1243 49.08 -34.63 -47.32
C GLU A 1243 48.82 -33.21 -46.79
N THR A 1244 48.21 -32.35 -47.61
CA THR A 1244 47.80 -30.99 -47.21
C THR A 1244 46.79 -30.99 -46.04
N LEU A 1245 45.82 -31.92 -46.03
CA LEU A 1245 44.86 -32.05 -44.92
C LEU A 1245 45.51 -32.58 -43.64
N GLU A 1246 46.43 -33.54 -43.76
CA GLU A 1246 47.15 -34.10 -42.61
C GLU A 1246 48.08 -33.06 -41.97
N ASP A 1247 48.76 -32.26 -42.79
CA ASP A 1247 49.55 -31.10 -42.35
C ASP A 1247 48.68 -30.06 -41.64
N LEU A 1248 47.48 -29.78 -42.16
CA LEU A 1248 46.52 -28.87 -41.53
C LEU A 1248 46.09 -29.39 -40.15
N ALA A 1249 45.66 -30.66 -40.03
CA ALA A 1249 45.27 -31.25 -38.74
C ALA A 1249 46.43 -31.24 -37.72
N ASN A 1250 47.64 -31.56 -38.16
CA ASN A 1250 48.83 -31.49 -37.31
C ASN A 1250 49.16 -30.05 -36.88
N SER A 1251 48.92 -29.07 -37.76
CA SER A 1251 49.13 -27.65 -37.45
C SER A 1251 48.11 -27.09 -36.46
N LEU A 1252 46.86 -27.58 -36.49
CA LEU A 1252 45.81 -27.24 -35.54
C LEU A 1252 46.05 -27.89 -34.17
N LYS A 1253 46.50 -29.15 -34.13
CA LYS A 1253 46.91 -29.81 -32.88
C LYS A 1253 48.03 -29.08 -32.13
N LYS A 1254 48.90 -28.36 -32.85
CA LYS A 1254 49.96 -27.54 -32.25
C LYS A 1254 49.46 -26.22 -31.65
N ILE A 1255 48.26 -25.78 -32.02
CA ILE A 1255 47.60 -24.59 -31.45
C ILE A 1255 46.88 -24.98 -30.15
N MET A 1256 46.41 -26.22 -30.03
CA MET A 1256 45.77 -26.66 -28.79
C MET A 1256 46.79 -26.69 -27.63
N PRO A 1257 46.39 -26.24 -26.42
CA PRO A 1257 47.23 -26.36 -25.23
C PRO A 1257 47.56 -27.84 -24.95
N GLU A 1258 48.79 -28.13 -24.52
CA GLU A 1258 49.16 -29.48 -24.08
C GLU A 1258 48.21 -29.90 -22.95
N SER A 1259 47.49 -31.00 -23.14
CA SER A 1259 46.46 -31.46 -22.20
C SER A 1259 47.08 -31.67 -20.81
N SER A 1260 46.66 -30.84 -19.85
CA SER A 1260 46.94 -30.97 -18.42
C SER A 1260 46.15 -32.10 -17.78
#